data_AF-A0A8S1AXF7-F1
#
_entry.id   AF-A0A8S1AXF7-F1
#
_cell.length_a   1.000
_cell.length_b   1.000
_cell.length_c   1.000
_cell.angle_alpha   90.00
_cell.angle_beta   90.00
_cell.angle_gamma   90.00
#
_symmetry.space_group_name_H-M   'P 1'
#
loop_
_entity.id
_entity.type
_entity.pdbx_description
1 polymer ?
#
loop_
_entity_poly.entity_id
_entity_poly.type
_entity_poly.pdbx_seq_one_letter_code
_entity_poly.pdbx_strand_id
1 'polypeptide(L)'
;MAENIDMVNYISTLLDSGKYKEAVGAVNEDRFAKSFKDNCWDLIALVIGKIEDDTIIIKPSMYGACEQLLVIIIEKCSPEEALLEFIEQIELAKNDAQFRLVLQPLQDLLKKMSVKRGRSLEWCLNSITTYIEKIPIPDHQLEGQERLLMDSDINMRRVTRVYTLLPPFYKHFMKELDENDTNKKTKQIITAFLISLLGKPLIYLDLDPETNDKSEARLTCSMIIQDICTLEKNVLKFLELVEVCYREGLKKSVSKQDNEDEKLPYEHKEKINMTTLSGLFYAVFSGHFAIPELAVPQVYRLDYVLNTVMLCSVHLLSFPEYGPLAKAIALCNAVVDRFPQKMSYDLFSPIHIDMCKGLTNVAIYSSYEILRKQALAAIECHINKFDYKGRCTLIKYLIELSNHSGMIGYAITLYKNSINESYAQPKLDECFTGAQLSTMIKKICFLPHGAESDLVELADQIISALNFLRYLTIKDIENHTGIRDNFMYIENIYLEQLRTGLNMSKAHYEVKLQDIEENDVPGEELNVSINVGGNVLDKIPKENKKEILCSALNAFHLIEGLIARLSECINVNKMQALKNGQRIVGTLAVAINKRQGLIRSYCQNSFEKELKPATVVTEHEEHQYEENVKNRILEKALQFVPKSGWSIESLSSGAKAVGYPTITHGLFPNGGADLVHYFNIKCNEKLVDQMKSWPSEELKDSKVPAKFVENAIMTRLLMIDPYKSTWPKAMALQTLPNNVPNCLATLLSLVDDICYHSGDRSVDFNWYARRVGLAGIYKAAELFYLTDSSSESTSTRNFVASRIRDAQLIQTALNLNPVSAAPQTLTAAFTTAKNILGMNTLK
;
A
#
# COMPACT_ATOMS: atom_id res chain seq x y z
N MET A 1 83.04 10.67 6.62
CA MET A 1 81.80 10.79 5.84
C MET A 1 80.87 9.70 6.36
N ALA A 2 80.00 10.04 7.32
CA ALA A 2 79.00 9.09 7.80
C ALA A 2 77.92 9.03 6.70
N GLU A 3 77.76 7.87 6.07
CA GLU A 3 76.67 7.63 5.14
C GLU A 3 75.36 7.99 5.85
N ASN A 4 74.59 8.87 5.22
CA ASN A 4 73.28 9.28 5.70
C ASN A 4 72.33 8.09 5.44
N ILE A 5 72.41 7.06 6.28
CA ILE A 5 71.61 5.84 6.13
C ILE A 5 70.16 6.23 6.38
N ASP A 6 69.34 6.11 5.35
CA ASP A 6 67.92 6.39 5.42
C ASP A 6 67.21 5.32 6.27
N MET A 7 66.81 5.74 7.46
CA MET A 7 66.12 4.90 8.45
C MET A 7 64.80 4.34 7.91
N VAL A 8 64.08 5.10 7.08
CA VAL A 8 62.77 4.71 6.53
C VAL A 8 62.94 3.49 5.62
N ASN A 9 63.89 3.57 4.69
CA ASN A 9 64.22 2.47 3.79
C ASN A 9 64.77 1.24 4.52
N TYR A 10 65.59 1.45 5.56
CA TYR A 10 66.11 0.36 6.39
C TYR A 10 65.00 -0.39 7.13
N ILE A 11 64.10 0.32 7.79
CA ILE A 11 62.95 -0.29 8.50
C ILE A 11 62.01 -0.99 7.51
N SER A 12 61.74 -0.39 6.34
CA SER A 12 60.94 -1.06 5.30
C SER A 12 61.53 -2.42 4.92
N THR A 13 62.84 -2.46 4.66
CA THR A 13 63.52 -3.69 4.24
C THR A 13 63.49 -4.76 5.33
N LEU A 14 63.60 -4.37 6.61
CA LEU A 14 63.50 -5.29 7.74
C LEU A 14 62.09 -5.85 7.94
N LEU A 15 61.05 -5.02 7.76
CA LEU A 15 59.66 -5.45 7.80
C LEU A 15 59.35 -6.42 6.65
N ASP A 16 59.82 -6.11 5.44
CA ASP A 16 59.62 -6.95 4.25
C ASP A 16 60.37 -8.30 4.35
N SER A 17 61.53 -8.31 5.00
CA SER A 17 62.34 -9.52 5.22
C SER A 17 61.94 -10.35 6.45
N GLY A 18 60.90 -9.95 7.18
CA GLY A 18 60.38 -10.69 8.34
C GLY A 18 61.22 -10.54 9.62
N LYS A 19 62.17 -9.61 9.65
CA LYS A 19 63.08 -9.37 10.78
C LYS A 19 62.50 -8.34 11.77
N TYR A 20 61.35 -8.67 12.33
CA TYR A 20 60.54 -7.74 13.11
C TYR A 20 61.22 -7.19 14.38
N LYS A 21 61.97 -8.02 15.11
CA LYS A 21 62.69 -7.59 16.32
C LYS A 21 63.81 -6.60 16.02
N GLU A 22 64.51 -6.80 14.89
CA GLU A 22 65.55 -5.88 14.43
C GLU A 22 64.93 -4.54 14.00
N ALA A 23 63.78 -4.56 13.32
CA ALA A 23 63.06 -3.35 12.94
C ALA A 23 62.65 -2.50 14.17
N VAL A 24 62.10 -3.12 15.22
CA VAL A 24 61.74 -2.45 16.47
C VAL A 24 62.99 -1.91 17.19
N GLY A 25 64.07 -2.68 17.21
CA GLY A 25 65.35 -2.27 17.82
C GLY A 25 66.01 -1.09 17.12
N ALA A 26 65.90 -1.00 15.79
CA ALA A 26 66.54 0.05 14.98
C ALA A 26 66.11 1.47 15.37
N VAL A 27 64.89 1.64 15.90
CA VAL A 27 64.37 2.95 16.36
C VAL A 27 65.07 3.48 17.61
N ASN A 28 65.76 2.61 18.35
CA ASN A 28 66.48 2.95 19.58
C ASN A 28 67.99 3.14 19.39
N GLU A 29 68.52 2.96 18.17
CA GLU A 29 69.95 3.09 17.92
C GLU A 29 70.35 4.54 17.67
N ASP A 30 71.40 5.01 18.38
CA ASP A 30 71.89 6.40 18.31
C ASP A 30 72.30 6.83 16.89
N ARG A 31 72.72 5.87 16.05
CA ARG A 31 73.10 6.13 14.65
C ARG A 31 71.96 6.69 13.80
N PHE A 32 70.71 6.43 14.17
CA PHE A 32 69.52 6.88 13.45
C PHE A 32 68.81 8.07 14.10
N ALA A 33 69.30 8.59 15.24
CA ALA A 33 68.61 9.62 16.02
C ALA A 33 68.32 10.92 15.23
N LYS A 34 69.22 11.30 14.32
CA LYS A 34 69.04 12.49 13.47
C LYS A 34 68.03 12.23 12.33
N SER A 35 68.16 11.11 11.62
CA SER A 35 67.21 10.71 10.57
C SER A 35 65.80 10.46 11.12
N PHE A 36 65.68 9.95 12.36
CA PHE A 36 64.41 9.77 13.04
C PHE A 36 63.68 11.10 13.21
N LYS A 37 64.36 12.15 13.71
CA LYS A 37 63.74 13.47 13.89
C LYS A 37 63.28 14.09 12.58
N ASP A 38 64.07 13.95 11.53
CA ASP A 38 63.79 14.59 10.24
C ASP A 38 62.69 13.84 9.44
N ASN A 39 62.51 12.52 9.67
CA ASN A 39 61.63 11.65 8.87
C ASN A 39 60.51 10.97 9.70
N CYS A 40 60.05 11.58 10.81
CA CYS A 40 59.00 10.98 11.65
C CYS A 40 57.70 10.70 10.88
N TRP A 41 57.31 11.57 9.94
CA TRP A 41 56.04 11.47 9.21
C TRP A 41 56.11 10.30 8.22
N ASP A 42 57.20 10.22 7.47
CA ASP A 42 57.47 9.13 6.52
C ASP A 42 57.51 7.76 7.22
N LEU A 43 58.01 7.69 8.46
CA LEU A 43 58.00 6.45 9.25
C LEU A 43 56.58 6.01 9.64
N ILE A 44 55.72 6.94 10.04
CA ILE A 44 54.32 6.65 10.38
C ILE A 44 53.58 6.14 9.13
N ALA A 45 53.67 6.88 8.03
CA ALA A 45 53.08 6.52 6.74
C ALA A 45 53.56 5.13 6.27
N LEU A 46 54.86 4.85 6.41
CA LEU A 46 55.45 3.58 6.02
C LEU A 46 54.93 2.41 6.87
N VAL A 47 54.93 2.55 8.20
CA VAL A 47 54.51 1.48 9.11
C VAL A 47 53.04 1.11 8.89
N ILE A 48 52.17 2.12 8.68
CA ILE A 48 50.75 1.91 8.41
C ILE A 48 50.55 1.34 7.00
N GLY A 49 51.26 1.86 5.99
CA GLY A 49 51.15 1.45 4.59
C GLY A 49 51.52 -0.02 4.34
N LYS A 50 52.26 -0.65 5.25
CA LYS A 50 52.62 -2.07 5.19
C LYS A 50 51.50 -3.03 5.64
N ILE A 51 50.39 -2.51 6.16
CA ILE A 51 49.28 -3.32 6.68
C ILE A 51 48.15 -3.46 5.66
N GLU A 52 47.78 -4.71 5.39
CA GLU A 52 46.59 -5.12 4.63
C GLU A 52 45.58 -5.84 5.57
N ASP A 53 44.31 -5.96 5.19
CA ASP A 53 43.27 -6.57 6.05
C ASP A 53 43.64 -7.98 6.55
N ASP A 54 44.19 -8.81 5.67
CA ASP A 54 44.57 -10.19 6.00
C ASP A 54 45.85 -10.25 6.85
N THR A 55 46.58 -9.16 7.02
CA THR A 55 47.85 -9.13 7.77
C THR A 55 47.66 -9.53 9.22
N ILE A 56 46.52 -9.19 9.81
CA ILE A 56 46.18 -9.57 11.20
C ILE A 56 46.14 -11.10 11.34
N ILE A 57 45.66 -11.81 10.31
CA ILE A 57 45.48 -13.26 10.33
C ILE A 57 46.73 -13.98 9.80
N ILE A 58 47.29 -13.52 8.68
CA ILE A 58 48.39 -14.16 7.95
C ILE A 58 49.74 -13.87 8.60
N LYS A 59 49.96 -12.64 9.10
CA LYS A 59 51.26 -12.19 9.67
C LYS A 59 51.06 -11.44 11.00
N PRO A 60 50.54 -12.09 12.06
CA PRO A 60 50.26 -11.43 13.34
C PRO A 60 51.52 -10.81 13.99
N SER A 61 52.70 -11.41 13.78
CA SER A 61 53.97 -10.88 14.27
C SER A 61 54.39 -9.58 13.58
N MET A 62 54.00 -9.37 12.32
CA MET A 62 54.22 -8.12 11.61
C MET A 62 53.31 -7.02 12.17
N TYR A 63 52.04 -7.34 12.36
CA TYR A 63 51.07 -6.41 12.94
C TYR A 63 51.51 -5.94 14.34
N GLY A 64 51.90 -6.87 15.22
CA GLY A 64 52.39 -6.53 16.56
C GLY A 64 53.70 -5.73 16.54
N ALA A 65 54.57 -5.94 15.55
CA ALA A 65 55.78 -5.14 15.38
C ALA A 65 55.47 -3.71 14.92
N CYS A 66 54.53 -3.55 13.99
CA CYS A 66 54.04 -2.24 13.57
C CYS A 66 53.39 -1.47 14.74
N GLU A 67 52.59 -2.15 15.57
CA GLU A 67 52.01 -1.57 16.78
C GLU A 67 53.08 -1.07 17.76
N GLN A 68 54.10 -1.89 18.04
CA GLN A 68 55.23 -1.51 18.90
C GLN A 68 56.05 -0.36 18.30
N LEU A 69 56.27 -0.36 16.98
CA LEU A 69 56.96 0.73 16.29
C LEU A 69 56.21 2.05 16.46
N LEU A 70 54.89 2.08 16.27
CA LEU A 70 54.08 3.29 16.44
C LEU A 70 54.11 3.81 17.87
N VAL A 71 54.09 2.92 18.88
CA VAL A 71 54.24 3.32 20.29
C VAL A 71 55.59 4.01 20.53
N ILE A 72 56.69 3.41 20.06
CA ILE A 72 58.04 4.00 20.21
C ILE A 72 58.13 5.34 19.45
N ILE A 73 57.50 5.44 18.27
CA ILE A 73 57.48 6.68 17.50
C ILE A 73 56.78 7.79 18.29
N ILE A 74 55.63 7.51 18.91
CA ILE A 74 54.87 8.49 19.72
C ILE A 74 55.66 8.96 20.94
N GLU A 75 56.46 8.10 21.57
CA GLU A 75 57.29 8.49 22.70
C GLU A 75 58.32 9.57 22.31
N LYS A 76 58.92 9.45 21.12
CA LYS A 76 60.05 10.28 20.68
C LYS A 76 59.68 11.44 19.76
N CYS A 77 58.56 11.39 19.05
CA CYS A 77 58.13 12.41 18.09
C CYS A 77 57.51 13.64 18.78
N SER A 78 57.50 14.77 18.06
CA SER A 78 56.75 15.95 18.46
C SER A 78 55.25 15.70 18.24
N PRO A 79 54.37 16.08 19.19
CA PRO A 79 52.99 15.63 19.16
C PRO A 79 52.15 16.29 18.07
N GLU A 80 52.48 17.52 17.67
CA GLU A 80 51.72 18.28 16.67
C GLU A 80 51.92 17.73 15.26
N GLU A 81 53.14 17.33 14.96
CA GLU A 81 53.57 16.74 13.70
C GLU A 81 53.01 15.33 13.50
N ALA A 82 53.15 14.46 14.51
CA ALA A 82 52.58 13.12 14.47
C ALA A 82 51.04 13.16 14.36
N LEU A 83 50.39 14.18 14.95
CA LEU A 83 48.94 14.32 14.90
C LEU A 83 48.44 14.55 13.48
N LEU A 84 49.08 15.48 12.74
CA LEU A 84 48.70 15.77 11.35
C LEU A 84 48.87 14.54 10.46
N GLU A 85 49.98 13.82 10.63
CA GLU A 85 50.23 12.59 9.88
C GLU A 85 49.19 11.51 10.19
N PHE A 86 48.84 11.25 11.46
CA PHE A 86 47.80 10.27 11.79
C PHE A 86 46.42 10.66 11.24
N ILE A 87 46.09 11.96 11.21
CA ILE A 87 44.87 12.48 10.60
C ILE A 87 44.85 12.17 9.10
N GLU A 88 45.95 12.45 8.39
CA GLU A 88 46.08 12.12 6.97
C GLU A 88 45.98 10.61 6.72
N GLN A 89 46.63 9.79 7.54
CA GLN A 89 46.56 8.33 7.42
C GLN A 89 45.16 7.76 7.69
N ILE A 90 44.34 8.39 8.54
CA ILE A 90 42.92 8.03 8.68
C ILE A 90 42.17 8.29 7.38
N GLU A 91 42.39 9.45 6.75
CA GLU A 91 41.66 9.82 5.53
C GLU A 91 42.08 9.01 4.30
N LEU A 92 43.34 8.57 4.27
CA LEU A 92 43.94 7.75 3.22
C LEU A 92 43.83 6.24 3.47
N ALA A 93 43.38 5.81 4.65
CA ALA A 93 43.29 4.39 5.00
C ALA A 93 42.49 3.62 3.94
N LYS A 94 43.09 2.57 3.39
CA LYS A 94 42.49 1.77 2.32
C LYS A 94 41.63 0.64 2.85
N ASN A 95 41.89 0.21 4.09
CA ASN A 95 41.32 -0.99 4.68
C ASN A 95 41.08 -0.80 6.20
N ASP A 96 40.34 -1.72 6.80
CA ASP A 96 39.88 -1.60 8.19
C ASP A 96 41.03 -1.87 9.17
N ALA A 97 41.99 -2.71 8.79
CA ALA A 97 43.17 -3.02 9.60
C ALA A 97 44.10 -1.81 9.80
N GLN A 98 44.32 -1.00 8.76
CA GLN A 98 45.05 0.27 8.83
C GLN A 98 44.34 1.24 9.75
N PHE A 99 43.03 1.43 9.55
CA PHE A 99 42.22 2.29 10.41
C PHE A 99 42.31 1.85 11.89
N ARG A 100 42.17 0.54 12.16
CA ARG A 100 42.32 -0.03 13.50
C ARG A 100 43.69 0.24 14.11
N LEU A 101 44.76 0.09 13.33
CA LEU A 101 46.13 0.29 13.81
C LEU A 101 46.38 1.74 14.25
N VAL A 102 45.73 2.72 13.61
CA VAL A 102 45.93 4.15 13.91
C VAL A 102 45.22 4.60 15.19
N LEU A 103 44.05 4.05 15.52
CA LEU A 103 43.19 4.56 16.60
C LEU A 103 43.87 4.56 17.99
N GLN A 104 44.54 3.47 18.36
CA GLN A 104 45.19 3.38 19.68
C GLN A 104 46.40 4.32 19.82
N PRO A 105 47.37 4.32 18.88
CA PRO A 105 48.44 5.32 18.81
C PRO A 105 47.92 6.76 18.86
N LEU A 106 46.87 7.07 18.09
CA LEU A 106 46.27 8.41 18.08
C LEU A 106 45.69 8.80 19.45
N GLN A 107 45.04 7.85 20.14
CA GLN A 107 44.55 8.08 21.49
C GLN A 107 45.69 8.40 22.46
N ASP A 108 46.79 7.65 22.39
CA ASP A 108 47.96 7.84 23.27
C ASP A 108 48.69 9.16 22.98
N LEU A 109 48.74 9.57 21.72
CA LEU A 109 49.23 10.89 21.30
C LEU A 109 48.38 12.02 21.90
N LEU A 110 47.06 11.92 21.79
CA LEU A 110 46.13 12.90 22.36
C LEU A 110 46.18 12.97 23.89
N LYS A 111 46.57 11.88 24.59
CA LYS A 111 46.84 11.89 26.03
C LYS A 111 48.11 12.68 26.39
N LYS A 112 49.13 12.63 25.53
CA LYS A 112 50.40 13.34 25.72
C LYS A 112 50.28 14.86 25.53
N MET A 113 49.26 15.31 24.77
CA MET A 113 49.05 16.73 24.49
C MET A 113 48.41 17.48 25.66
N SER A 114 49.08 18.53 26.16
CA SER A 114 48.56 19.41 27.22
C SER A 114 47.93 20.71 26.68
N VAL A 115 48.33 21.18 25.50
CA VAL A 115 47.88 22.44 24.88
C VAL A 115 46.97 22.14 23.69
N LYS A 116 45.87 22.90 23.55
CA LYS A 116 44.90 22.80 22.44
C LYS A 116 44.28 21.40 22.20
N ARG A 117 44.41 20.47 23.15
CA ARG A 117 43.92 19.08 23.06
C ARG A 117 42.46 18.95 22.60
N GLY A 118 41.57 19.85 23.04
CA GLY A 118 40.17 19.83 22.61
C GLY A 118 39.98 20.06 21.10
N ARG A 119 40.77 20.99 20.50
CA ARG A 119 40.73 21.26 19.06
C ARG A 119 41.41 20.14 18.27
N SER A 120 42.49 19.59 18.79
CA SER A 120 43.14 18.40 18.21
C SER A 120 42.20 17.20 18.18
N LEU A 121 41.49 16.93 19.29
CA LEU A 121 40.48 15.89 19.36
C LEU A 121 39.36 16.12 18.34
N GLU A 122 38.90 17.37 18.19
CA GLU A 122 37.90 17.73 17.19
C GLU A 122 38.35 17.39 15.77
N TRP A 123 39.58 17.72 15.39
CA TRP A 123 40.13 17.37 14.08
C TRP A 123 40.20 15.85 13.87
N CYS A 124 40.66 15.09 14.87
CA CYS A 124 40.68 13.63 14.79
C CYS A 124 39.28 13.03 14.58
N LEU A 125 38.30 13.49 15.35
CA LEU A 125 36.92 13.01 15.26
C LEU A 125 36.28 13.36 13.90
N ASN A 126 36.62 14.52 13.34
CA ASN A 126 36.18 14.90 12.00
C ASN A 126 36.74 13.95 10.95
N SER A 127 38.05 13.69 10.94
CA SER A 127 38.66 12.78 9.96
C SER A 127 38.18 11.34 10.10
N ILE A 128 37.88 10.89 11.33
CA ILE A 128 37.19 9.61 11.57
C ILE A 128 35.79 9.61 10.93
N THR A 129 35.02 10.69 11.10
CA THR A 129 33.69 10.82 10.49
C THR A 129 33.79 10.80 8.97
N THR A 130 34.72 11.56 8.39
CA THR A 130 34.99 11.59 6.95
C THR A 130 35.36 10.20 6.41
N TYR A 131 36.17 9.43 7.14
CA TYR A 131 36.49 8.05 6.77
C TYR A 131 35.24 7.16 6.75
N ILE A 132 34.39 7.26 7.77
CA ILE A 132 33.15 6.48 7.89
C ILE A 132 32.15 6.82 6.78
N GLU A 133 32.02 8.10 6.42
CA GLU A 133 31.10 8.55 5.37
C GLU A 133 31.51 8.11 3.96
N LYS A 134 32.80 7.85 3.74
CA LYS A 134 33.34 7.27 2.49
C LYS A 134 32.94 5.82 2.28
N ILE A 135 32.49 5.10 3.32
CA ILE A 135 32.07 3.71 3.17
C ILE A 135 30.80 3.67 2.30
N PRO A 136 30.80 2.90 1.19
CA PRO A 136 29.65 2.83 0.31
C PRO A 136 28.47 2.18 1.03
N ILE A 137 27.28 2.71 0.79
CA ILE A 137 26.02 2.13 1.28
C ILE A 137 25.61 1.04 0.28
N PRO A 138 25.33 -0.19 0.71
CA PRO A 138 24.85 -1.23 -0.19
C PRO A 138 23.42 -0.92 -0.66
N ASP A 139 23.20 -1.04 -1.96
CA ASP A 139 21.91 -0.81 -2.61
C ASP A 139 21.34 -2.16 -3.06
N HIS A 140 20.73 -2.88 -2.11
CA HIS A 140 20.00 -4.12 -2.40
C HIS A 140 18.52 -3.91 -2.10
N GLN A 141 17.65 -4.27 -3.05
CA GLN A 141 16.20 -4.23 -2.87
C GLN A 141 15.69 -5.48 -2.14
N LEU A 142 16.16 -5.70 -0.91
CA LEU A 142 15.80 -6.86 -0.10
C LEU A 142 14.54 -6.59 0.72
N GLU A 143 13.56 -7.51 0.68
CA GLU A 143 12.32 -7.40 1.45
C GLU A 143 12.05 -8.64 2.33
N GLY A 144 11.25 -8.45 3.38
CA GLY A 144 10.76 -9.56 4.19
C GLY A 144 11.89 -10.33 4.89
N GLN A 145 11.98 -11.64 4.62
CA GLN A 145 13.01 -12.52 5.19
C GLN A 145 14.38 -12.36 4.54
N GLU A 146 14.44 -11.82 3.31
CA GLU A 146 15.70 -11.58 2.60
C GLU A 146 16.56 -10.52 3.30
N ARG A 147 15.94 -9.67 4.15
CA ARG A 147 16.64 -8.72 5.02
C ARG A 147 17.66 -9.37 5.94
N LEU A 148 17.47 -10.64 6.32
CA LEU A 148 18.45 -11.38 7.12
C LEU A 148 19.80 -11.55 6.38
N LEU A 149 19.80 -11.41 5.06
CA LEU A 149 21.02 -11.46 4.25
C LEU A 149 21.77 -10.12 4.22
N MET A 150 21.19 -9.02 4.74
CA MET A 150 21.86 -7.71 4.80
C MET A 150 23.16 -7.76 5.61
N ASP A 151 23.17 -8.50 6.73
CA ASP A 151 24.37 -8.72 7.56
C ASP A 151 25.46 -9.56 6.85
N SER A 152 25.13 -10.16 5.69
CA SER A 152 26.11 -10.86 4.85
C SER A 152 26.84 -9.94 3.87
N ASP A 153 26.34 -8.73 3.63
CA ASP A 153 26.95 -7.77 2.73
C ASP A 153 28.31 -7.29 3.28
N ILE A 154 29.28 -7.18 2.36
CA ILE A 154 30.67 -6.82 2.69
C ILE A 154 30.74 -5.41 3.29
N ASN A 155 29.98 -4.46 2.74
CA ASN A 155 29.97 -3.08 3.21
C ASN A 155 29.24 -2.98 4.56
N MET A 156 28.16 -3.72 4.79
CA MET A 156 27.48 -3.74 6.08
C MET A 156 28.35 -4.30 7.21
N ARG A 157 29.09 -5.39 6.92
CA ARG A 157 30.09 -5.93 7.86
C ARG A 157 31.20 -4.94 8.13
N ARG A 158 31.68 -4.25 7.10
CA ARG A 158 32.69 -3.19 7.22
C ARG A 158 32.22 -2.05 8.11
N VAL A 159 31.02 -1.52 7.89
CA VAL A 159 30.43 -0.47 8.74
C VAL A 159 30.38 -0.93 10.19
N THR A 160 29.84 -2.13 10.43
CA THR A 160 29.70 -2.69 11.79
C THR A 160 31.06 -2.85 12.48
N ARG A 161 32.07 -3.38 11.78
CA ARG A 161 33.45 -3.50 12.29
C ARG A 161 34.03 -2.14 12.65
N VAL A 162 33.95 -1.15 11.76
CA VAL A 162 34.48 0.19 12.02
C VAL A 162 33.80 0.80 13.25
N TYR A 163 32.48 0.68 13.36
CA TYR A 163 31.72 1.21 14.50
C TYR A 163 32.09 0.54 15.82
N THR A 164 32.37 -0.77 15.85
CA THR A 164 32.82 -1.48 17.06
C THR A 164 34.22 -1.08 17.54
N LEU A 165 35.05 -0.49 16.66
CA LEU A 165 36.39 0.01 17.02
C LEU A 165 36.37 1.40 17.68
N LEU A 166 35.28 2.17 17.54
CA LEU A 166 35.21 3.54 18.03
C LEU A 166 35.08 3.65 19.57
N PRO A 167 34.27 2.84 20.28
CA PRO A 167 34.07 3.01 21.73
C PRO A 167 35.36 2.99 22.55
N PRO A 168 36.32 2.07 22.33
CA PRO A 168 37.61 2.11 23.03
C PRO A 168 38.35 3.45 22.87
N PHE A 169 38.24 4.10 21.70
CA PHE A 169 38.87 5.38 21.41
C PHE A 169 38.22 6.53 22.19
N TYR A 170 36.91 6.76 22.03
CA TYR A 170 36.27 7.95 22.60
C TYR A 170 35.89 7.80 24.09
N LYS A 171 35.64 6.58 24.59
CA LYS A 171 35.21 6.36 26.00
C LYS A 171 36.26 6.79 27.01
N HIS A 172 37.54 6.77 26.64
CA HIS A 172 38.59 7.31 27.51
C HIS A 172 38.36 8.80 27.80
N PHE A 173 38.11 9.60 26.76
CA PHE A 173 37.86 11.04 26.90
C PHE A 173 36.52 11.34 27.58
N MET A 174 35.53 10.44 27.46
CA MET A 174 34.27 10.55 28.23
C MET A 174 34.48 10.36 29.73
N LYS A 175 35.23 9.33 30.14
CA LYS A 175 35.51 9.08 31.57
C LYS A 175 36.24 10.25 32.23
N GLU A 176 37.15 10.89 31.51
CA GLU A 176 37.87 12.08 31.98
C GLU A 176 36.93 13.28 32.24
N LEU A 177 35.84 13.40 31.49
CA LEU A 177 34.84 14.45 31.66
C LEU A 177 33.95 14.23 32.89
N ASP A 178 33.66 12.98 33.26
CA ASP A 178 32.90 12.67 34.48
C ASP A 178 33.67 13.07 35.76
N GLU A 179 35.01 13.05 35.69
CA GLU A 179 35.89 13.46 36.79
C GLU A 179 36.10 14.99 36.83
N ASN A 180 36.01 15.67 35.68
CA ASN A 180 36.26 17.11 35.51
C ASN A 180 35.08 17.81 34.83
N ASP A 181 34.05 18.20 35.60
CA ASP A 181 32.79 18.84 35.14
C ASP A 181 32.98 20.24 34.50
N THR A 182 34.21 20.65 34.18
CA THR A 182 34.59 22.01 33.76
C THR A 182 34.75 22.18 32.26
N ASN A 183 34.96 21.13 31.46
CA ASN A 183 35.28 21.26 30.03
C ASN A 183 34.05 21.10 29.10
N LYS A 184 33.15 22.10 29.16
CA LYS A 184 31.91 22.16 28.37
C LYS A 184 32.13 22.01 26.86
N LYS A 185 33.22 22.57 26.30
CA LYS A 185 33.51 22.53 24.85
C LYS A 185 33.88 21.12 24.39
N THR A 186 34.76 20.42 25.12
CA THR A 186 35.13 19.02 24.79
C THR A 186 33.93 18.09 24.90
N LYS A 187 33.07 18.27 25.90
CA LYS A 187 31.80 17.54 26.00
C LYS A 187 30.93 17.73 24.76
N GLN A 188 30.74 18.98 24.31
CA GLN A 188 29.96 19.28 23.11
C GLN A 188 30.57 18.67 21.84
N ILE A 189 31.90 18.68 21.71
CA ILE A 189 32.62 18.06 20.58
C ILE A 189 32.35 16.55 20.51
N ILE A 190 32.49 15.84 21.62
CA ILE A 190 32.25 14.39 21.67
C ILE A 190 30.77 14.10 21.41
N THR A 191 29.85 14.84 22.01
CA THR A 191 28.42 14.66 21.75
C THR A 191 28.06 14.90 20.28
N ALA A 192 28.61 15.95 19.65
CA ALA A 192 28.38 16.23 18.23
C ALA A 192 28.90 15.10 17.33
N PHE A 193 30.06 14.54 17.66
CA PHE A 193 30.60 13.35 16.99
C PHE A 193 29.70 12.13 17.16
N LEU A 194 29.23 11.83 18.38
CA LEU A 194 28.33 10.69 18.58
C LEU A 194 27.00 10.85 17.83
N ILE A 195 26.47 12.07 17.74
CA ILE A 195 25.27 12.37 16.93
C ILE A 195 25.57 12.22 15.44
N SER A 196 26.74 12.63 14.95
CA SER A 196 27.10 12.48 13.53
C SER A 196 27.15 11.01 13.10
N LEU A 197 27.58 10.11 13.99
CA LEU A 197 27.54 8.66 13.77
C LEU A 197 26.13 8.07 13.59
N LEU A 198 25.07 8.76 14.05
CA LEU A 198 23.69 8.33 13.83
C LEU A 198 23.15 8.67 12.44
N GLY A 199 23.91 9.43 11.65
CA GLY A 199 23.64 9.74 10.25
C GLY A 199 24.11 8.64 9.30
N LYS A 200 24.74 9.03 8.18
CA LYS A 200 25.30 8.07 7.22
C LYS A 200 26.58 7.42 7.81
N PRO A 201 26.80 6.09 7.64
CA PRO A 201 25.95 5.08 7.00
C PRO A 201 24.92 4.42 7.92
N LEU A 202 24.93 4.66 9.23
CA LEU A 202 24.09 3.95 10.21
C LEU A 202 22.58 4.09 9.95
N ILE A 203 22.14 5.25 9.47
CA ILE A 203 20.73 5.50 9.12
C ILE A 203 20.23 4.61 7.97
N TYR A 204 21.12 4.03 7.17
CA TYR A 204 20.78 3.13 6.07
C TYR A 204 20.75 1.64 6.47
N LEU A 205 21.29 1.30 7.63
CA LEU A 205 21.28 -0.07 8.17
C LEU A 205 19.91 -0.48 8.68
N ASP A 206 19.55 -1.76 8.59
CA ASP A 206 18.33 -2.27 9.23
C ASP A 206 18.56 -2.40 10.74
N LEU A 207 17.80 -1.65 11.53
CA LEU A 207 17.89 -1.59 13.00
C LEU A 207 16.58 -2.02 13.66
N ASP A 208 15.69 -2.67 12.91
CA ASP A 208 14.40 -3.17 13.39
C ASP A 208 14.61 -4.28 14.44
N PRO A 209 14.08 -4.14 15.67
CA PRO A 209 14.23 -5.16 16.71
C PRO A 209 13.49 -6.46 16.38
N GLU A 210 12.43 -6.44 15.57
CA GLU A 210 11.68 -7.66 15.26
C GLU A 210 12.47 -8.62 14.38
N THR A 211 13.32 -8.09 13.49
CA THR A 211 14.14 -8.88 12.58
C THR A 211 15.58 -9.04 13.06
N ASN A 212 16.16 -8.01 13.68
CA ASN A 212 17.60 -7.89 13.89
C ASN A 212 17.97 -7.59 15.35
N ASP A 213 17.22 -8.09 16.34
CA ASP A 213 17.48 -7.83 17.77
C ASP A 213 18.94 -8.10 18.18
N LYS A 214 19.53 -9.19 17.67
CA LYS A 214 20.92 -9.63 17.97
C LYS A 214 21.99 -9.08 17.01
N SER A 215 21.62 -8.22 16.06
CA SER A 215 22.58 -7.68 15.10
C SER A 215 23.63 -6.81 15.81
N GLU A 216 24.90 -6.99 15.44
CA GLU A 216 26.03 -6.21 15.96
C GLU A 216 25.87 -4.70 15.66
N ALA A 217 25.27 -4.34 14.52
CA ALA A 217 24.99 -2.95 14.16
C ALA A 217 24.02 -2.31 15.15
N ARG A 218 22.98 -3.04 15.56
CA ARG A 218 22.00 -2.58 16.56
C ARG A 218 22.62 -2.43 17.94
N LEU A 219 23.41 -3.41 18.38
CA LEU A 219 24.12 -3.33 19.67
C LEU A 219 25.04 -2.10 19.71
N THR A 220 25.75 -1.84 18.63
CA THR A 220 26.66 -0.68 18.55
C THR A 220 25.90 0.64 18.54
N CYS A 221 24.79 0.72 17.81
CA CYS A 221 23.89 1.86 17.86
C CYS A 221 23.36 2.10 19.29
N SER A 222 22.92 1.03 19.98
CA SER A 222 22.47 1.11 21.37
C SER A 222 23.56 1.64 22.30
N MET A 223 24.82 1.24 22.11
CA MET A 223 25.95 1.76 22.89
C MET A 223 26.15 3.26 22.64
N ILE A 224 26.14 3.69 21.38
CA ILE A 224 26.29 5.12 21.02
C ILE A 224 25.16 5.96 21.66
N ILE A 225 23.92 5.48 21.61
CA ILE A 225 22.76 6.16 22.20
C ILE A 225 22.91 6.28 23.73
N GLN A 226 23.34 5.20 24.40
CA GLN A 226 23.61 5.21 25.83
C GLN A 226 24.71 6.22 26.17
N ASP A 227 25.81 6.20 25.41
CA ASP A 227 26.93 7.12 25.58
C ASP A 227 26.49 8.59 25.38
N ILE A 228 25.63 8.88 24.39
CA ILE A 228 25.00 10.21 24.22
C ILE A 228 24.18 10.59 25.46
N CYS A 229 23.37 9.67 26.00
CA CYS A 229 22.53 9.93 27.17
C CYS A 229 23.37 10.13 28.46
N THR A 230 24.53 9.49 28.58
CA THR A 230 25.45 9.72 29.71
C THR A 230 26.05 11.12 29.68
N LEU A 231 26.48 11.58 28.49
CA LEU A 231 27.00 12.94 28.32
C LEU A 231 25.86 13.95 28.48
N GLU A 232 24.75 13.77 27.79
CA GLU A 232 23.63 14.69 27.78
C GLU A 232 22.42 14.16 28.53
N LYS A 233 22.28 14.63 29.78
CA LYS A 233 21.11 14.34 30.63
C LYS A 233 19.79 14.91 30.08
N ASN A 234 19.82 15.81 29.09
CA ASN A 234 18.61 16.29 28.42
C ASN A 234 18.83 16.26 26.90
N VAL A 235 18.37 15.18 26.27
CA VAL A 235 18.46 15.00 24.80
C VAL A 235 17.44 15.88 24.08
N LEU A 236 16.35 16.29 24.73
CA LEU A 236 15.33 17.16 24.13
C LEU A 236 15.82 18.57 23.84
N LYS A 237 16.98 19.00 24.37
CA LYS A 237 17.62 20.27 24.00
C LYS A 237 17.93 20.35 22.49
N PHE A 238 18.09 19.21 21.82
CA PHE A 238 18.37 19.16 20.39
C PHE A 238 17.13 19.41 19.51
N LEU A 239 15.93 19.51 20.08
CA LEU A 239 14.71 19.86 19.33
C LEU A 239 14.78 21.25 18.69
N GLU A 240 15.42 22.22 19.37
CA GLU A 240 15.62 23.57 18.81
C GLU A 240 16.46 23.52 17.54
N LEU A 241 17.49 22.67 17.53
CA LEU A 241 18.35 22.46 16.36
C LEU A 241 17.61 21.79 15.21
N VAL A 242 16.65 20.88 15.49
CA VAL A 242 15.78 20.29 14.46
C VAL A 242 14.98 21.39 13.74
N GLU A 243 14.38 22.31 14.49
CA GLU A 243 13.63 23.41 13.88
C GLU A 243 14.49 24.33 13.04
N VAL A 244 15.68 24.68 13.53
CA VAL A 244 16.64 25.52 12.81
C VAL A 244 17.05 24.83 11.51
N CYS A 245 17.50 23.57 11.58
CA CYS A 245 17.90 22.80 10.40
C CYS A 245 16.75 22.64 9.39
N TYR A 246 15.52 22.40 9.86
CA TYR A 246 14.35 22.30 8.98
C TYR A 246 14.06 23.61 8.25
N ARG A 247 14.02 24.73 8.99
CA ARG A 247 13.73 26.06 8.41
C ARG A 247 14.80 26.50 7.41
N GLU A 248 16.06 26.15 7.68
CA GLU A 248 17.16 26.40 6.75
C GLU A 248 17.07 25.53 5.50
N GLY A 249 16.70 24.25 5.63
CA GLY A 249 16.48 23.35 4.48
C GLY A 249 15.38 23.83 3.52
N LEU A 250 14.37 24.53 4.03
CA LEU A 250 13.30 25.15 3.21
C LEU A 250 13.77 26.40 2.44
N LYS A 251 14.82 27.09 2.92
CA LYS A 251 15.37 28.29 2.26
C LYS A 251 16.45 27.85 1.27
N LYS A 252 16.14 27.82 -0.02
CA LYS A 252 17.15 27.64 -1.10
C LYS A 252 18.37 28.52 -0.81
N SER A 253 19.53 27.89 -0.67
CA SER A 253 20.75 28.45 -0.08
C SER A 253 21.13 29.83 -0.61
N VAL A 254 21.17 30.83 0.27
CA VAL A 254 22.07 31.97 0.11
C VAL A 254 23.25 31.70 1.01
N SER A 255 24.39 31.33 0.42
CA SER A 255 25.65 31.13 1.12
C SER A 255 26.17 32.47 1.64
N LYS A 256 25.94 32.76 2.92
CA LYS A 256 26.81 33.70 3.63
C LYS A 256 28.06 32.95 4.03
N GLN A 257 29.21 33.40 3.53
CA GLN A 257 30.54 33.00 4.01
C GLN A 257 30.68 33.54 5.44
N ASP A 258 30.23 32.76 6.42
CA ASP A 258 30.50 33.03 7.83
C ASP A 258 31.74 32.24 8.24
N ASN A 259 32.70 32.92 8.87
CA ASN A 259 33.95 32.35 9.38
C ASN A 259 33.70 31.04 10.16
N GLU A 260 34.28 29.93 9.70
CA GLU A 260 34.06 28.59 10.29
C GLU A 260 34.76 28.40 11.64
N ASP A 261 35.78 29.20 11.96
CA ASP A 261 36.63 29.05 13.15
C ASP A 261 35.98 29.49 14.48
N GLU A 262 34.85 30.19 14.45
CA GLU A 262 34.15 30.72 15.65
C GLU A 262 32.84 30.02 16.02
N LYS A 263 32.38 29.04 15.23
CA LYS A 263 31.10 28.37 15.47
C LYS A 263 31.16 27.43 16.67
N LEU A 264 30.04 27.30 17.39
CA LEU A 264 29.92 26.32 18.46
C LEU A 264 29.94 24.90 17.88
N PRO A 265 30.41 23.87 18.62
CA PRO A 265 30.46 22.49 18.12
C PRO A 265 29.13 21.95 17.56
N TYR A 266 28.00 22.45 18.06
CA TYR A 266 26.66 22.06 17.60
C TYR A 266 26.15 22.83 16.36
N GLU A 267 26.82 23.92 15.97
CA GLU A 267 26.46 24.74 14.81
C GLU A 267 27.16 24.28 13.52
N HIS A 268 28.07 23.31 13.62
CA HIS A 268 28.71 22.70 12.46
C HIS A 268 27.71 21.78 11.73
N LYS A 269 27.23 22.24 10.58
CA LYS A 269 26.24 21.54 9.73
C LYS A 269 26.71 20.18 9.22
N GLU A 270 28.01 19.99 9.07
CA GLU A 270 28.57 18.69 8.69
C GLU A 270 28.33 17.64 9.78
N LYS A 271 28.38 18.04 11.06
CA LYS A 271 28.25 17.14 12.22
C LYS A 271 26.80 16.96 12.63
N ILE A 272 26.08 18.07 12.80
CA ILE A 272 24.68 18.10 13.21
C ILE A 272 23.86 18.65 12.05
N ASN A 273 23.26 17.72 11.32
CA ASN A 273 22.31 18.00 10.26
C ASN A 273 20.98 17.29 10.50
N MET A 274 20.01 17.55 9.63
CA MET A 274 18.69 16.96 9.77
C MET A 274 18.71 15.43 9.74
N THR A 275 19.59 14.79 8.97
CA THR A 275 19.69 13.32 8.90
C THR A 275 20.21 12.74 10.23
N THR A 276 21.28 13.31 10.79
CA THR A 276 21.87 12.87 12.07
C THR A 276 20.91 13.08 13.24
N LEU A 277 20.22 14.23 13.29
CA LEU A 277 19.18 14.51 14.28
C LEU A 277 17.99 13.58 14.12
N SER A 278 17.60 13.26 12.88
CA SER A 278 16.54 12.28 12.62
C SER A 278 16.93 10.88 13.10
N GLY A 279 18.20 10.48 12.96
CA GLY A 279 18.73 9.25 13.55
C GLY A 279 18.64 9.24 15.09
N LEU A 280 19.00 10.35 15.73
CA LEU A 280 18.87 10.53 17.18
C LEU A 280 17.40 10.42 17.63
N PHE A 281 16.50 11.18 17.02
CA PHE A 281 15.08 11.17 17.44
C PHE A 281 14.35 9.89 17.04
N TYR A 282 14.76 9.22 15.96
CA TYR A 282 14.36 7.84 15.69
C TYR A 282 14.75 6.93 16.85
N ALA A 283 16.02 6.93 17.26
CA ALA A 283 16.50 6.10 18.36
C ALA A 283 15.75 6.37 19.67
N VAL A 284 15.45 7.64 19.97
CA VAL A 284 14.79 8.05 21.22
C VAL A 284 13.29 7.75 21.23
N PHE A 285 12.58 7.96 20.10
CA PHE A 285 11.11 7.92 20.07
C PHE A 285 10.50 6.68 19.44
N SER A 286 11.21 5.94 18.59
CA SER A 286 10.68 4.73 17.90
C SER A 286 10.26 3.62 18.86
N GLY A 287 10.82 3.57 20.07
CA GLY A 287 10.64 2.45 20.99
C GLY A 287 11.55 1.25 20.70
N HIS A 288 12.45 1.35 19.71
CA HIS A 288 13.36 0.26 19.33
C HIS A 288 14.58 0.12 20.26
N PHE A 289 14.90 1.16 21.04
CA PHE A 289 16.04 1.23 21.94
C PHE A 289 15.62 1.58 23.36
N ALA A 290 16.34 1.05 24.35
CA ALA A 290 16.14 1.39 25.74
C ALA A 290 16.82 2.73 26.08
N ILE A 291 16.03 3.74 26.41
CA ILE A 291 16.50 5.08 26.75
C ILE A 291 16.34 5.32 28.26
N PRO A 292 17.36 5.85 28.95
CA PRO A 292 17.24 6.24 30.36
C PRO A 292 16.15 7.30 30.56
N GLU A 293 15.24 7.11 31.53
CA GLU A 293 14.14 8.07 31.80
C GLU A 293 14.63 9.50 32.06
N LEU A 294 15.79 9.62 32.72
CA LEU A 294 16.40 10.92 33.03
C LEU A 294 16.80 11.71 31.77
N ALA A 295 17.07 11.05 30.64
CA ALA A 295 17.52 11.67 29.40
C ALA A 295 16.40 12.42 28.66
N VAL A 296 15.13 12.10 28.95
CA VAL A 296 13.93 12.66 28.30
C VAL A 296 13.05 13.34 29.36
N PRO A 297 13.39 14.57 29.78
CA PRO A 297 12.66 15.24 30.85
C PRO A 297 11.22 15.60 30.45
N GLN A 298 10.27 15.33 31.33
CA GLN A 298 8.82 15.57 31.13
C GLN A 298 8.41 17.05 31.31
N VAL A 299 9.33 17.99 31.06
CA VAL A 299 9.11 19.44 31.27
C VAL A 299 8.54 20.12 30.01
N TYR A 300 8.71 19.49 28.84
CA TYR A 300 8.23 20.03 27.57
C TYR A 300 6.75 19.70 27.35
N ARG A 301 6.03 20.59 26.66
CA ARG A 301 4.68 20.27 26.16
C ARG A 301 4.77 19.12 25.15
N LEU A 302 3.94 18.10 25.33
CA LEU A 302 3.92 16.93 24.47
C LEU A 302 3.70 17.30 22.99
N ASP A 303 2.76 18.20 22.71
CA ASP A 303 2.47 18.66 21.35
C ASP A 303 3.70 19.26 20.65
N TYR A 304 4.50 20.04 21.39
CA TYR A 304 5.72 20.64 20.86
C TYR A 304 6.74 19.57 20.48
N VAL A 305 6.99 18.63 21.40
CA VAL A 305 7.94 17.54 21.18
C VAL A 305 7.53 16.69 19.98
N LEU A 306 6.26 16.26 19.93
CA LEU A 306 5.77 15.39 18.86
C LEU A 306 5.77 16.10 17.50
N ASN A 307 5.36 17.37 17.44
CA ASN A 307 5.38 18.14 16.18
C ASN A 307 6.80 18.36 15.66
N THR A 308 7.77 18.65 16.54
CA THR A 308 9.16 18.83 16.14
C THR A 308 9.80 17.50 15.72
N VAL A 309 9.53 16.40 16.42
CA VAL A 309 10.00 15.06 16.02
C VAL A 309 9.37 14.61 14.69
N MET A 310 8.14 15.02 14.38
CA MET A 310 7.55 14.75 13.06
C MET A 310 8.35 15.40 11.91
N LEU A 311 9.06 16.51 12.13
CA LEU A 311 9.95 17.09 11.10
C LEU A 311 11.06 16.09 10.71
N CYS A 312 11.57 15.31 11.66
CA CYS A 312 12.54 14.26 11.40
C CYS A 312 11.94 13.13 10.55
N SER A 313 10.73 12.67 10.87
CA SER A 313 10.01 11.69 10.04
C SER A 313 9.79 12.20 8.62
N VAL A 314 9.36 13.45 8.44
CA VAL A 314 9.16 14.05 7.10
C VAL A 314 10.47 14.11 6.31
N HIS A 315 11.58 14.48 6.97
CA HIS A 315 12.90 14.46 6.33
C HIS A 315 13.27 13.05 5.86
N LEU A 316 13.11 12.04 6.71
CA LEU A 316 13.44 10.66 6.36
C LEU A 316 12.53 10.08 5.26
N LEU A 317 11.27 10.51 5.16
CA LEU A 317 10.34 10.14 4.08
C LEU A 317 10.74 10.70 2.71
N SER A 318 11.68 11.65 2.65
CA SER A 318 12.16 12.21 1.38
C SER A 318 13.20 11.34 0.67
N PHE A 319 13.75 10.33 1.36
CA PHE A 319 14.77 9.44 0.84
C PHE A 319 14.14 8.25 0.08
N PRO A 320 14.77 7.76 -1.01
CA PRO A 320 14.29 6.58 -1.74
C PRO A 320 14.71 5.24 -1.11
N GLU A 321 15.74 5.22 -0.26
CA GLU A 321 16.33 3.98 0.24
C GLU A 321 15.52 3.35 1.39
N TYR A 322 15.61 2.02 1.53
CA TYR A 322 14.83 1.26 2.53
C TYR A 322 15.09 1.72 3.97
N GLY A 323 16.38 1.83 4.36
CA GLY A 323 16.78 2.12 5.74
C GLY A 323 16.17 3.41 6.31
N PRO A 324 16.32 4.57 5.64
CA PRO A 324 15.67 5.82 6.04
C PRO A 324 14.13 5.72 6.05
N LEU A 325 13.52 5.15 5.01
CA LEU A 325 12.06 5.05 4.89
C LEU A 325 11.44 4.20 6.00
N ALA A 326 12.02 3.04 6.30
CA ALA A 326 11.57 2.15 7.37
C ALA A 326 11.63 2.87 8.74
N LYS A 327 12.72 3.59 9.02
CA LYS A 327 12.86 4.40 10.23
C LYS A 327 11.86 5.55 10.29
N ALA A 328 11.57 6.18 9.15
CA ALA A 328 10.61 7.26 9.05
C ALA A 328 9.20 6.81 9.45
N ILE A 329 8.76 5.66 8.90
CA ILE A 329 7.44 5.07 9.19
C ILE A 329 7.37 4.59 10.64
N ALA A 330 8.40 3.91 11.14
CA ALA A 330 8.47 3.48 12.54
C ALA A 330 8.39 4.67 13.51
N LEU A 331 9.16 5.73 13.24
CA LEU A 331 9.10 6.97 14.02
C LEU A 331 7.73 7.65 13.90
N CYS A 332 7.13 7.68 12.70
CA CYS A 332 5.80 8.23 12.48
C CYS A 332 4.76 7.51 13.34
N ASN A 333 4.71 6.18 13.28
CA ASN A 333 3.77 5.39 14.09
C ASN A 333 3.98 5.62 15.59
N ALA A 334 5.23 5.60 16.06
CA ALA A 334 5.55 5.81 17.47
C ALA A 334 5.16 7.21 17.97
N VAL A 335 5.27 8.24 17.12
CA VAL A 335 4.82 9.60 17.43
C VAL A 335 3.30 9.69 17.42
N VAL A 336 2.66 9.09 16.41
CA VAL A 336 1.20 9.09 16.25
C VAL A 336 0.52 8.35 17.41
N ASP A 337 1.10 7.27 17.89
CA ASP A 337 0.57 6.49 19.01
C ASP A 337 0.58 7.26 20.33
N ARG A 338 1.54 8.18 20.52
CA ARG A 338 1.63 9.05 21.70
C ARG A 338 0.62 10.20 21.69
N PHE A 339 -0.01 10.51 20.56
CA PHE A 339 -1.08 11.50 20.55
C PHE A 339 -2.36 10.99 21.23
N PRO A 340 -3.08 11.86 21.95
CA PRO A 340 -4.37 11.50 22.53
C PRO A 340 -5.38 11.14 21.44
N GLN A 341 -6.32 10.26 21.78
CA GLN A 341 -7.45 9.94 20.91
C GLN A 341 -8.36 11.17 20.78
N LYS A 342 -8.82 11.48 19.56
CA LYS A 342 -9.67 12.63 19.22
C LYS A 342 -9.02 13.99 19.51
N MET A 343 -7.83 14.20 18.94
CA MET A 343 -7.17 15.51 18.94
C MET A 343 -8.06 16.56 18.27
N SER A 344 -8.23 17.71 18.91
CA SER A 344 -8.98 18.82 18.33
C SER A 344 -8.28 19.37 17.09
N TYR A 345 -9.07 19.80 16.11
CA TYR A 345 -8.61 20.56 14.95
C TYR A 345 -7.69 21.75 15.30
N ASP A 346 -7.80 22.35 16.49
CA ASP A 346 -7.00 23.51 16.87
C ASP A 346 -5.51 23.19 17.09
N LEU A 347 -5.17 21.91 17.27
CA LEU A 347 -3.78 21.44 17.37
C LEU A 347 -3.17 21.10 16.01
N PHE A 348 -3.94 21.29 14.92
CA PHE A 348 -3.50 21.03 13.56
C PHE A 348 -2.41 22.02 13.12
N SER A 349 -1.22 21.47 12.87
CA SER A 349 -0.08 22.17 12.26
C SER A 349 0.14 21.74 10.80
N PRO A 350 0.70 22.60 9.92
CA PRO A 350 1.04 22.25 8.53
C PRO A 350 1.89 20.98 8.39
N ILE A 351 2.66 20.62 9.43
CA ILE A 351 3.50 19.42 9.43
C ILE A 351 2.72 18.13 9.21
N HIS A 352 1.46 18.06 9.63
CA HIS A 352 0.61 16.88 9.40
C HIS A 352 0.32 16.69 7.91
N ILE A 353 0.22 17.78 7.15
CA ILE A 353 0.04 17.74 5.69
C ILE A 353 1.32 17.23 5.04
N ASP A 354 2.49 17.75 5.44
CA ASP A 354 3.78 17.31 4.91
C ASP A 354 4.06 15.84 5.23
N MET A 355 3.65 15.36 6.42
CA MET A 355 3.69 13.95 6.78
C MET A 355 2.82 13.10 5.87
N CYS A 356 1.54 13.46 5.69
CA CYS A 356 0.64 12.76 4.78
C CYS A 356 1.17 12.75 3.35
N LYS A 357 1.78 13.85 2.88
CA LYS A 357 2.41 13.94 1.56
C LYS A 357 3.61 12.99 1.43
N GLY A 358 4.51 12.96 2.41
CA GLY A 358 5.64 12.03 2.45
C GLY A 358 5.18 10.58 2.42
N LEU A 359 4.21 10.21 3.26
CA LEU A 359 3.65 8.86 3.30
C LEU A 359 2.94 8.49 1.99
N THR A 360 2.22 9.43 1.37
CA THR A 360 1.57 9.22 0.07
C THR A 360 2.59 8.95 -1.03
N ASN A 361 3.70 9.70 -1.05
CA ASN A 361 4.79 9.46 -2.00
C ASN A 361 5.39 8.06 -1.82
N VAL A 362 5.62 7.62 -0.57
CA VAL A 362 6.09 6.26 -0.30
C VAL A 362 5.07 5.23 -0.75
N ALA A 363 3.79 5.41 -0.44
CA ALA A 363 2.71 4.49 -0.81
C ALA A 363 2.56 4.30 -2.33
N ILE A 364 2.84 5.33 -3.14
CA ILE A 364 2.72 5.27 -4.60
C ILE A 364 4.03 4.81 -5.26
N TYR A 365 5.16 5.42 -4.89
CA TYR A 365 6.40 5.35 -5.68
C TYR A 365 7.49 4.47 -5.10
N SER A 366 7.37 4.01 -3.85
CA SER A 366 8.39 3.16 -3.25
C SER A 366 8.46 1.82 -3.99
N SER A 367 9.68 1.33 -4.28
CA SER A 367 9.90 -0.01 -4.84
C SER A 367 9.48 -1.11 -3.85
N TYR A 368 9.50 -0.82 -2.55
CA TYR A 368 9.28 -1.75 -1.47
C TYR A 368 7.78 -1.95 -1.14
N GLU A 369 7.22 -3.13 -1.44
CA GLU A 369 5.80 -3.43 -1.21
C GLU A 369 5.42 -3.35 0.27
N ILE A 370 6.31 -3.80 1.16
CA ILE A 370 6.05 -3.79 2.60
C ILE A 370 5.93 -2.34 3.08
N LEU A 371 6.83 -1.46 2.65
CA LEU A 371 6.81 -0.05 3.02
C LEU A 371 5.60 0.67 2.42
N ARG A 372 5.18 0.34 1.19
CA ARG A 372 3.93 0.88 0.61
C ARG A 372 2.72 0.57 1.48
N LYS A 373 2.58 -0.69 1.92
CA LYS A 373 1.48 -1.14 2.79
C LYS A 373 1.53 -0.48 4.17
N GLN A 374 2.72 -0.39 4.77
CA GLN A 374 2.90 0.26 6.08
C GLN A 374 2.62 1.77 6.01
N ALA A 375 2.99 2.44 4.92
CA ALA A 375 2.70 3.87 4.72
C ALA A 375 1.19 4.13 4.63
N LEU A 376 0.43 3.28 3.93
CA LEU A 376 -1.04 3.37 3.90
C LEU A 376 -1.65 3.21 5.30
N ALA A 377 -1.22 2.21 6.06
CA ALA A 377 -1.68 2.00 7.43
C ALA A 377 -1.34 3.18 8.35
N ALA A 378 -0.15 3.77 8.19
CA ALA A 378 0.28 4.94 8.94
C ALA A 378 -0.58 6.18 8.63
N ILE A 379 -0.96 6.39 7.36
CA ILE A 379 -1.88 7.48 6.96
C ILE A 379 -3.23 7.34 7.68
N GLU A 380 -3.82 6.15 7.66
CA GLU A 380 -5.11 5.89 8.32
C GLU A 380 -5.03 6.06 9.84
N CYS A 381 -3.99 5.51 10.47
CA CYS A 381 -3.76 5.69 11.90
C CYS A 381 -3.63 7.18 12.25
N HIS A 382 -2.85 7.93 11.47
CA HIS A 382 -2.63 9.36 11.69
C HIS A 382 -3.93 10.17 11.60
N ILE A 383 -4.70 9.96 10.53
CA ILE A 383 -5.99 10.63 10.32
C ILE A 383 -6.93 10.32 11.47
N ASN A 384 -7.03 9.05 11.88
CA ASN A 384 -7.98 8.63 12.91
C ASN A 384 -7.69 9.18 14.32
N LYS A 385 -6.49 9.72 14.59
CA LYS A 385 -6.20 10.42 15.84
C LYS A 385 -6.95 11.75 15.99
N PHE A 386 -7.31 12.40 14.89
CA PHE A 386 -8.03 13.68 14.93
C PHE A 386 -9.54 13.53 15.14
N ASP A 387 -10.17 14.60 15.60
CA ASP A 387 -11.61 14.79 15.54
C ASP A 387 -12.13 14.78 14.09
N TYR A 388 -13.44 14.67 13.91
CA TYR A 388 -14.03 14.55 12.57
C TYR A 388 -13.70 15.74 11.65
N LYS A 389 -13.59 16.95 12.21
CA LYS A 389 -13.21 18.15 11.47
C LYS A 389 -11.77 18.09 10.96
N GLY A 390 -10.82 17.67 11.80
CA GLY A 390 -9.43 17.43 11.44
C GLY A 390 -9.28 16.29 10.42
N ARG A 391 -9.99 15.18 10.61
CA ARG A 391 -10.07 14.08 9.64
C ARG A 391 -10.51 14.56 8.26
N CYS A 392 -11.63 15.30 8.20
CA CYS A 392 -12.15 15.84 6.94
C CYS A 392 -11.13 16.75 6.25
N THR A 393 -10.38 17.54 7.02
CA THR A 393 -9.37 18.45 6.49
C THR A 393 -8.18 17.69 5.90
N LEU A 394 -7.64 16.70 6.62
CA LEU A 394 -6.56 15.86 6.11
C LEU A 394 -6.97 15.07 4.88
N ILE A 395 -8.17 14.47 4.89
CA ILE A 395 -8.69 13.73 3.74
C ILE A 395 -8.89 14.65 2.53
N LYS A 396 -9.40 15.86 2.75
CA LYS A 396 -9.51 16.87 1.70
C LYS A 396 -8.14 17.17 1.07
N TYR A 397 -7.11 17.36 1.89
CA TYR A 397 -5.75 17.57 1.40
C TYR A 397 -5.19 16.35 0.66
N LEU A 398 -5.46 15.12 1.11
CA LEU A 398 -5.05 13.91 0.39
C LEU A 398 -5.65 13.84 -1.02
N ILE A 399 -6.93 14.20 -1.18
CA ILE A 399 -7.60 14.27 -2.48
C ILE A 399 -6.97 15.36 -3.37
N GLU A 400 -6.59 16.50 -2.80
CA GLU A 400 -6.00 17.63 -3.55
C GLU A 400 -4.52 17.42 -3.93
N LEU A 401 -3.75 16.70 -3.10
CA LEU A 401 -2.32 16.50 -3.29
C LEU A 401 -1.99 15.28 -4.15
N SER A 402 -2.88 14.29 -4.22
CA SER A 402 -2.63 13.03 -4.91
C SER A 402 -2.98 13.14 -6.39
N ASN A 403 -2.05 12.75 -7.26
CA ASN A 403 -2.32 12.59 -8.71
C ASN A 403 -2.69 11.16 -9.08
N HIS A 404 -2.68 10.22 -8.12
CA HIS A 404 -2.91 8.80 -8.35
C HIS A 404 -4.35 8.41 -7.99
N SER A 405 -5.11 7.89 -8.96
CA SER A 405 -6.53 7.56 -8.82
C SER A 405 -6.82 6.59 -7.67
N GLY A 406 -5.98 5.58 -7.48
CA GLY A 406 -6.06 4.65 -6.35
C GLY A 406 -5.93 5.31 -4.97
N MET A 407 -5.04 6.31 -4.81
CA MET A 407 -4.88 7.04 -3.54
C MET A 407 -6.06 7.97 -3.27
N ILE A 408 -6.61 8.59 -4.31
CA ILE A 408 -7.84 9.38 -4.20
C ILE A 408 -9.02 8.46 -3.81
N GLY A 409 -9.13 7.28 -4.44
CA GLY A 409 -10.12 6.25 -4.09
C GLY A 409 -10.01 5.78 -2.63
N TYR A 410 -8.78 5.58 -2.14
CA TYR A 410 -8.52 5.27 -0.74
C TYR A 410 -8.95 6.41 0.19
N ALA A 411 -8.61 7.67 -0.12
CA ALA A 411 -9.04 8.84 0.64
C ALA A 411 -10.58 8.98 0.70
N ILE A 412 -11.28 8.71 -0.40
CA ILE A 412 -12.75 8.65 -0.45
C ILE A 412 -13.29 7.57 0.50
N THR A 413 -12.62 6.42 0.56
CA THR A 413 -13.00 5.33 1.47
C THR A 413 -12.80 5.72 2.93
N LEU A 414 -11.70 6.41 3.28
CA LEU A 414 -11.49 6.96 4.62
C LEU A 414 -12.57 7.98 5.01
N TYR A 415 -13.00 8.82 4.07
CA TYR A 415 -14.11 9.76 4.28
C TYR A 415 -15.43 9.03 4.57
N LYS A 416 -15.75 8.02 3.75
CA LYS A 416 -16.93 7.15 3.93
C LYS A 416 -16.93 6.49 5.31
N ASN A 417 -15.79 5.94 5.74
CA ASN A 417 -15.64 5.29 7.03
C ASN A 417 -15.84 6.29 8.18
N SER A 418 -15.27 7.49 8.07
CA SER A 418 -15.45 8.57 9.07
C SER A 418 -16.91 9.00 9.21
N ILE A 419 -17.65 9.09 8.10
CA ILE A 419 -19.10 9.37 8.14
C ILE A 419 -19.85 8.21 8.81
N ASN A 420 -19.54 6.96 8.47
CA ASN A 420 -20.18 5.79 9.07
C ASN A 420 -19.94 5.73 10.60
N GLU A 421 -18.74 6.05 11.07
CA GLU A 421 -18.45 6.18 12.49
C GLU A 421 -19.26 7.30 13.16
N SER A 422 -19.41 8.45 12.50
CA SER A 422 -20.20 9.57 13.01
C SER A 422 -21.69 9.22 13.14
N TYR A 423 -22.23 8.36 12.26
CA TYR A 423 -23.60 7.84 12.39
C TYR A 423 -23.84 6.97 13.64
N ALA A 424 -22.79 6.45 14.28
CA ALA A 424 -22.94 5.75 15.55
C ALA A 424 -23.17 6.71 16.74
N GLN A 425 -22.91 8.01 16.55
CA GLN A 425 -23.15 9.05 17.54
C GLN A 425 -24.61 9.55 17.48
N PRO A 426 -25.17 10.07 18.59
CA PRO A 426 -26.56 10.52 18.65
C PRO A 426 -26.86 11.72 17.72
N LYS A 427 -25.85 12.51 17.37
CA LYS A 427 -25.94 13.61 16.42
C LYS A 427 -24.77 13.53 15.45
N LEU A 428 -25.06 13.67 14.16
CA LEU A 428 -24.05 13.72 13.11
C LEU A 428 -23.21 15.00 13.26
N ASP A 429 -21.90 14.88 13.08
CA ASP A 429 -20.99 16.02 13.18
C ASP A 429 -21.26 17.03 12.04
N GLU A 430 -21.10 18.32 12.33
CA GLU A 430 -21.38 19.42 11.39
C GLU A 430 -20.53 19.29 10.12
N CYS A 431 -19.31 18.73 10.21
CA CYS A 431 -18.43 18.54 9.05
C CYS A 431 -18.96 17.57 8.00
N PHE A 432 -19.94 16.73 8.34
CA PHE A 432 -20.59 15.77 7.43
C PHE A 432 -21.97 16.22 6.97
N THR A 433 -22.35 17.48 7.24
CA THR A 433 -23.68 18.02 6.94
C THR A 433 -23.61 19.24 6.03
N GLY A 434 -24.71 19.47 5.30
CA GLY A 434 -24.98 20.72 4.58
C GLY A 434 -23.88 21.14 3.60
N ALA A 435 -23.42 22.38 3.71
CA ALA A 435 -22.47 22.98 2.77
C ALA A 435 -21.08 22.31 2.78
N GLN A 436 -20.63 21.79 3.92
CA GLN A 436 -19.32 21.11 4.04
C GLN A 436 -19.32 19.80 3.25
N LEU A 437 -20.38 18.99 3.45
CA LEU A 437 -20.59 17.78 2.67
C LEU A 437 -20.73 18.09 1.17
N SER A 438 -21.52 19.11 0.80
CA SER A 438 -21.67 19.52 -0.60
C SER A 438 -20.32 19.87 -1.25
N THR A 439 -19.46 20.59 -0.52
CA THR A 439 -18.12 20.93 -0.98
C THR A 439 -17.25 19.68 -1.17
N MET A 440 -17.34 18.72 -0.25
CA MET A 440 -16.61 17.45 -0.38
C MET A 440 -17.13 16.60 -1.55
N ILE A 441 -18.45 16.48 -1.73
CA ILE A 441 -19.06 15.76 -2.86
C ILE A 441 -18.58 16.35 -4.19
N LYS A 442 -18.54 17.67 -4.33
CA LYS A 442 -18.02 18.33 -5.55
C LYS A 442 -16.54 18.03 -5.81
N LYS A 443 -15.75 17.78 -4.77
CA LYS A 443 -14.33 17.38 -4.89
C LYS A 443 -14.17 15.91 -5.27
N ILE A 444 -14.99 15.04 -4.68
CA ILE A 444 -14.99 13.60 -4.95
C ILE A 444 -15.52 13.33 -6.38
N CYS A 445 -16.59 14.00 -6.76
CA CYS A 445 -17.29 13.86 -8.04
C CYS A 445 -16.74 14.81 -9.11
N PHE A 446 -15.42 14.82 -9.27
CA PHE A 446 -14.73 15.65 -10.27
C PHE A 446 -14.14 14.79 -11.39
N LEU A 447 -14.36 15.20 -12.63
CA LEU A 447 -13.76 14.63 -13.83
C LEU A 447 -12.90 15.71 -14.51
N PRO A 448 -11.56 15.54 -14.63
CA PRO A 448 -10.66 16.59 -15.13
C PRO A 448 -11.03 17.15 -16.49
N HIS A 449 -11.51 16.29 -17.41
CA HIS A 449 -11.90 16.64 -18.78
C HIS A 449 -13.37 16.31 -19.07
N GLY A 450 -14.20 16.21 -18.02
CA GLY A 450 -15.60 15.81 -18.16
C GLY A 450 -15.73 14.47 -18.88
N ALA A 451 -16.54 14.44 -19.95
CA ALA A 451 -16.79 13.24 -20.76
C ALA A 451 -15.55 12.70 -21.51
N GLU A 452 -14.52 13.52 -21.73
CA GLU A 452 -13.28 13.12 -22.44
C GLU A 452 -12.20 12.59 -21.49
N SER A 453 -12.49 12.49 -20.19
CA SER A 453 -11.52 12.00 -19.20
C SER A 453 -11.15 10.53 -19.46
N ASP A 454 -9.89 10.15 -19.22
CA ASP A 454 -9.48 8.75 -19.30
C ASP A 454 -10.12 7.93 -18.16
N LEU A 455 -11.19 7.23 -18.50
CA LEU A 455 -11.96 6.45 -17.54
C LEU A 455 -11.24 5.19 -17.05
N VAL A 456 -10.22 4.71 -17.77
CA VAL A 456 -9.41 3.56 -17.33
C VAL A 456 -8.46 4.01 -16.24
N GLU A 457 -7.76 5.12 -16.45
CA GLU A 457 -6.84 5.68 -15.45
C GLU A 457 -7.57 6.11 -14.18
N LEU A 458 -8.76 6.69 -14.32
CA LEU A 458 -9.58 7.17 -13.21
C LEU A 458 -10.51 6.12 -12.60
N ALA A 459 -10.47 4.86 -13.06
CA ALA A 459 -11.43 3.82 -12.69
C ALA A 459 -11.56 3.63 -11.16
N ASP A 460 -10.44 3.51 -10.45
CA ASP A 460 -10.44 3.31 -8.99
C ASP A 460 -11.07 4.47 -8.22
N GLN A 461 -10.79 5.71 -8.64
CA GLN A 461 -11.40 6.91 -8.08
C GLN A 461 -12.91 6.95 -8.34
N ILE A 462 -13.33 6.68 -9.58
CA ILE A 462 -14.74 6.70 -9.99
C ILE A 462 -15.53 5.62 -9.25
N ILE A 463 -15.01 4.39 -9.18
CA ILE A 463 -15.65 3.27 -8.47
C ILE A 463 -15.81 3.62 -6.99
N SER A 464 -14.78 4.19 -6.37
CA SER A 464 -14.82 4.62 -4.96
C SER A 464 -15.85 5.74 -4.74
N ALA A 465 -15.90 6.73 -5.64
CA ALA A 465 -16.87 7.83 -5.60
C ALA A 465 -18.32 7.33 -5.74
N LEU A 466 -18.60 6.46 -6.71
CA LEU A 466 -19.93 5.88 -6.93
C LEU A 466 -20.38 5.03 -5.74
N ASN A 467 -19.48 4.23 -5.16
CA ASN A 467 -19.79 3.44 -3.97
C ASN A 467 -20.04 4.32 -2.74
N PHE A 468 -19.27 5.41 -2.57
CA PHE A 468 -19.51 6.40 -1.51
C PHE A 468 -20.90 7.06 -1.66
N LEU A 469 -21.25 7.55 -2.85
CA LEU A 469 -22.56 8.15 -3.12
C LEU A 469 -23.70 7.16 -2.89
N ARG A 470 -23.51 5.90 -3.33
CA ARG A 470 -24.48 4.82 -3.14
C ARG A 470 -24.69 4.54 -1.66
N TYR A 471 -23.61 4.39 -0.90
CA TYR A 471 -23.66 4.21 0.55
C TYR A 471 -24.44 5.34 1.23
N LEU A 472 -24.10 6.59 0.93
CA LEU A 472 -24.72 7.75 1.57
C LEU A 472 -26.22 7.87 1.24
N THR A 473 -26.60 7.59 -0.02
CA THR A 473 -28.00 7.61 -0.47
C THR A 473 -28.85 6.51 0.18
N ILE A 474 -28.26 5.33 0.43
CA ILE A 474 -28.96 4.21 1.10
C ILE A 474 -29.06 4.45 2.60
N LYS A 475 -27.99 4.98 3.22
CA LYS A 475 -27.92 5.16 4.67
C LYS A 475 -28.77 6.32 5.15
N ASP A 476 -28.77 7.45 4.42
CA ASP A 476 -29.44 8.67 4.84
C ASP A 476 -30.89 8.77 4.30
N ILE A 477 -31.79 8.01 4.91
CA ILE A 477 -33.21 8.03 4.57
C ILE A 477 -33.90 9.31 5.08
N GLU A 478 -33.50 9.78 6.26
CA GLU A 478 -34.10 10.94 6.95
C GLU A 478 -33.52 12.30 6.53
N ASN A 479 -32.49 12.30 5.68
CA ASN A 479 -31.76 13.46 5.18
C ASN A 479 -31.02 14.24 6.28
N HIS A 480 -30.42 13.55 7.24
CA HIS A 480 -29.58 14.13 8.28
C HIS A 480 -28.33 14.80 7.72
N THR A 481 -27.79 14.30 6.61
CA THR A 481 -26.60 14.87 5.96
C THR A 481 -26.92 16.04 5.05
N GLY A 482 -28.15 16.15 4.56
CA GLY A 482 -28.51 17.10 3.50
C GLY A 482 -28.11 16.63 2.09
N ILE A 483 -27.87 15.32 1.88
CA ILE A 483 -27.50 14.78 0.56
C ILE A 483 -28.52 15.13 -0.53
N ARG A 484 -29.81 15.25 -0.21
CA ARG A 484 -30.86 15.52 -1.20
C ARG A 484 -30.63 16.82 -1.99
N ASP A 485 -30.01 17.83 -1.37
CA ASP A 485 -29.68 19.09 -2.03
C ASP A 485 -28.61 18.90 -3.13
N ASN A 486 -27.83 17.83 -3.06
CA ASN A 486 -26.77 17.51 -4.01
C ASN A 486 -27.24 16.57 -5.14
N PHE A 487 -28.46 16.00 -5.08
CA PHE A 487 -28.94 15.06 -6.11
C PHE A 487 -28.96 15.65 -7.52
N MET A 488 -29.35 16.92 -7.66
CA MET A 488 -29.33 17.58 -8.97
C MET A 488 -27.92 17.69 -9.55
N TYR A 489 -26.94 18.03 -8.71
CA TYR A 489 -25.54 18.09 -9.12
C TYR A 489 -25.03 16.70 -9.53
N ILE A 490 -25.31 15.68 -8.71
CA ILE A 490 -24.86 14.31 -8.96
C ILE A 490 -25.46 13.78 -10.27
N GLU A 491 -26.77 13.90 -10.48
CA GLU A 491 -27.44 13.35 -11.66
C GLU A 491 -27.09 14.08 -12.95
N ASN A 492 -27.17 15.41 -12.96
CA ASN A 492 -27.09 16.19 -14.20
C ASN A 492 -25.66 16.62 -14.57
N ILE A 493 -24.74 16.66 -13.61
CA ILE A 493 -23.36 17.08 -13.87
C ILE A 493 -22.45 15.88 -13.87
N TYR A 494 -22.42 15.10 -12.79
CA TYR A 494 -21.46 14.00 -12.67
C TYR A 494 -21.87 12.76 -13.46
N LEU A 495 -23.08 12.20 -13.20
CA LEU A 495 -23.50 10.95 -13.83
C LEU A 495 -23.76 11.08 -15.33
N GLU A 496 -24.26 12.22 -15.80
CA GLU A 496 -24.48 12.46 -17.22
C GLU A 496 -23.15 12.51 -17.99
N GLN A 497 -22.15 13.24 -17.49
CA GLN A 497 -20.81 13.25 -18.09
C GLN A 497 -20.16 11.86 -18.09
N LEU A 498 -20.31 11.11 -17.00
CA LEU A 498 -19.75 9.77 -16.87
C LEU A 498 -20.40 8.79 -17.85
N ARG A 499 -21.71 8.87 -18.07
CA ARG A 499 -22.42 8.07 -19.09
C ARG A 499 -21.95 8.40 -20.50
N THR A 500 -21.83 9.68 -20.82
CA THR A 500 -21.33 10.12 -22.13
C THR A 500 -19.91 9.62 -22.37
N GLY A 501 -19.03 9.77 -21.38
CA GLY A 501 -17.65 9.26 -21.46
C GLY A 501 -17.61 7.74 -21.62
N LEU A 502 -18.40 6.98 -20.85
CA LEU A 502 -18.45 5.51 -20.95
C LEU A 502 -18.90 5.05 -22.33
N ASN A 503 -19.93 5.69 -22.90
CA ASN A 503 -20.40 5.35 -24.25
C ASN A 503 -19.31 5.59 -25.30
N MET A 504 -18.61 6.73 -25.21
CA MET A 504 -17.50 7.05 -26.13
C MET A 504 -16.32 6.09 -25.96
N SER A 505 -15.89 5.83 -24.72
CA SER A 505 -14.77 4.92 -24.43
C SER A 505 -15.09 3.49 -24.83
N LYS A 506 -16.29 2.98 -24.51
CA LYS A 506 -16.71 1.63 -24.87
C LYS A 506 -16.72 1.43 -26.39
N ALA A 507 -17.33 2.36 -27.14
CA ALA A 507 -17.34 2.30 -28.60
C ALA A 507 -15.91 2.29 -29.17
N HIS A 508 -15.02 3.13 -28.66
CA HIS A 508 -13.62 3.17 -29.10
C HIS A 508 -12.86 1.87 -28.82
N TYR A 509 -13.04 1.27 -27.64
CA TYR A 509 -12.37 0.02 -27.27
C TYR A 509 -12.97 -1.21 -27.97
N GLU A 510 -14.29 -1.23 -28.23
CA GLU A 510 -14.96 -2.28 -29.00
C GLU A 510 -14.51 -2.28 -30.47
N VAL A 511 -14.37 -1.10 -31.09
CA VAL A 511 -13.82 -0.99 -32.46
C VAL A 511 -12.38 -1.50 -32.50
N LYS A 512 -11.52 -1.10 -31.53
CA LYS A 512 -10.14 -1.60 -31.46
C LYS A 512 -10.07 -3.12 -31.26
N LEU A 513 -11.04 -3.70 -30.56
CA LEU A 513 -11.13 -5.15 -30.38
C LEU A 513 -11.51 -5.84 -31.69
N GLN A 514 -12.50 -5.29 -32.42
CA GLN A 514 -12.89 -5.78 -33.74
C GLN A 514 -11.75 -5.68 -34.76
N ASP A 515 -11.01 -4.57 -34.80
CA ASP A 515 -9.84 -4.40 -35.68
C ASP A 515 -8.77 -5.47 -35.44
N ILE A 516 -8.58 -5.92 -34.19
CA ILE A 516 -7.63 -6.98 -33.85
C ILE A 516 -8.16 -8.36 -34.29
N GLU A 517 -9.47 -8.59 -34.17
CA GLU A 517 -10.12 -9.84 -34.57
C GLU A 517 -10.25 -9.99 -36.10
N GLU A 518 -10.41 -8.88 -36.83
CA GLU A 518 -10.51 -8.87 -38.30
C GLU A 518 -9.15 -9.01 -39.00
N ASN A 519 -8.05 -8.55 -38.37
CA ASN A 519 -6.68 -8.62 -38.92
C ASN A 519 -5.90 -9.87 -38.45
N ASP A 520 -6.59 -10.99 -38.22
CA ASP A 520 -6.02 -12.28 -37.78
C ASP A 520 -5.32 -13.04 -38.93
N VAL A 521 -4.39 -12.35 -39.61
CA VAL A 521 -3.47 -12.95 -40.59
C VAL A 521 -2.16 -13.32 -39.88
N PRO A 522 -1.61 -14.54 -40.05
CA PRO A 522 -0.38 -14.94 -39.39
C PRO A 522 0.81 -14.17 -39.98
N GLY A 523 1.46 -13.32 -39.18
CA GLY A 523 2.76 -12.73 -39.52
C GLY A 523 2.85 -11.20 -39.60
N GLU A 524 1.75 -10.45 -39.45
CA GLU A 524 1.82 -8.98 -39.41
C GLU A 524 1.92 -8.43 -37.98
N GLU A 525 3.02 -7.72 -37.69
CA GLU A 525 3.19 -6.84 -36.53
C GLU A 525 2.22 -5.66 -36.65
N LEU A 526 1.04 -5.78 -36.05
CA LEU A 526 0.09 -4.69 -35.95
C LEU A 526 0.60 -3.62 -34.96
N ASN A 527 1.06 -2.49 -35.51
CA ASN A 527 1.28 -1.22 -34.80
C ASN A 527 -0.06 -0.58 -34.40
N VAL A 528 -0.86 -1.30 -33.60
CA VAL A 528 -1.96 -0.68 -32.85
C VAL A 528 -1.36 -0.18 -31.55
N SER A 529 -1.17 1.14 -31.47
CA SER A 529 -0.76 1.84 -30.27
C SER A 529 -1.91 1.84 -29.27
N ILE A 530 -1.71 1.17 -28.14
CA ILE A 530 -2.63 1.21 -27.01
C ILE A 530 -2.00 2.18 -26.02
N ASN A 531 -2.71 3.29 -25.76
CA ASN A 531 -2.37 4.21 -24.71
C ASN A 531 -3.07 3.73 -23.42
N VAL A 532 -2.29 3.32 -22.42
CA VAL A 532 -2.81 2.97 -21.09
C VAL A 532 -2.04 3.83 -20.08
N GLY A 533 -2.72 4.79 -19.45
CA GLY A 533 -2.10 5.69 -18.47
C GLY A 533 -1.06 6.63 -19.06
N GLY A 534 -1.31 7.18 -20.26
CA GLY A 534 -0.42 8.13 -20.93
C GLY A 534 0.83 7.54 -21.61
N ASN A 535 1.08 6.23 -21.43
CA ASN A 535 2.20 5.52 -22.05
C ASN A 535 1.71 4.68 -23.24
N VAL A 536 2.36 4.88 -24.38
CA VAL A 536 2.09 4.11 -25.60
C VAL A 536 2.86 2.79 -25.53
N LEU A 537 2.14 1.67 -25.42
CA LEU A 537 2.74 0.34 -25.33
C LEU A 537 2.94 -0.24 -26.73
N ASP A 538 4.04 0.13 -27.39
CA ASP A 538 4.28 -0.19 -28.81
C ASP A 538 4.78 -1.61 -29.10
N LYS A 539 4.91 -2.51 -28.12
CA LYS A 539 5.48 -3.87 -28.33
C LYS A 539 4.88 -4.97 -27.44
N ILE A 540 3.58 -5.21 -27.55
CA ILE A 540 2.89 -6.27 -26.79
C ILE A 540 2.37 -7.36 -27.76
N PRO A 541 2.50 -8.67 -27.44
CA PRO A 541 1.88 -9.76 -28.20
C PRO A 541 0.37 -9.57 -28.40
N LYS A 542 -0.19 -10.04 -29.52
CA LYS A 542 -1.61 -9.80 -29.88
C LYS A 542 -2.58 -10.33 -28.81
N GLU A 543 -2.28 -11.46 -28.18
CA GLU A 543 -3.08 -12.08 -27.12
C GLU A 543 -3.14 -11.18 -25.87
N ASN A 544 -2.00 -10.66 -25.44
CA ASN A 544 -1.91 -9.77 -24.28
C ASN A 544 -2.61 -8.42 -24.56
N LYS A 545 -2.60 -7.93 -25.82
CA LYS A 545 -3.37 -6.75 -26.22
C LYS A 545 -4.88 -6.98 -26.08
N LYS A 546 -5.38 -8.16 -26.49
CA LYS A 546 -6.79 -8.54 -26.34
C LYS A 546 -7.22 -8.59 -24.87
N GLU A 547 -6.40 -9.20 -24.01
CA GLU A 547 -6.68 -9.26 -22.57
C GLU A 547 -6.76 -7.87 -21.92
N ILE A 548 -5.86 -6.94 -22.28
CA ILE A 548 -5.86 -5.57 -21.77
C ILE A 548 -7.15 -4.83 -22.19
N LEU A 549 -7.57 -4.95 -23.45
CA LEU A 549 -8.81 -4.32 -23.94
C LEU A 549 -10.04 -4.91 -23.25
N CYS A 550 -10.11 -6.24 -23.09
CA CYS A 550 -11.18 -6.90 -22.36
C CYS A 550 -11.23 -6.45 -20.88
N SER A 551 -10.07 -6.29 -20.24
CA SER A 551 -9.99 -5.78 -18.86
C SER A 551 -10.55 -4.35 -18.75
N ALA A 552 -10.21 -3.46 -19.69
CA ALA A 552 -10.76 -2.11 -19.73
C ALA A 552 -12.28 -2.09 -19.96
N LEU A 553 -12.79 -2.93 -20.88
CA LEU A 553 -14.23 -3.07 -21.12
C LEU A 553 -14.97 -3.59 -19.87
N ASN A 554 -14.40 -4.56 -19.15
CA ASN A 554 -14.96 -5.05 -17.90
C ASN A 554 -15.03 -3.93 -16.83
N ALA A 555 -14.02 -3.08 -16.75
CA ALA A 555 -14.04 -1.91 -15.86
C ALA A 555 -15.16 -0.93 -16.25
N PHE A 556 -15.37 -0.68 -17.55
CA PHE A 556 -16.48 0.17 -18.01
C PHE A 556 -17.84 -0.42 -17.67
N HIS A 557 -18.06 -1.72 -17.88
CA HIS A 557 -19.33 -2.38 -17.51
C HIS A 557 -19.57 -2.34 -16.00
N LEU A 558 -18.52 -2.48 -15.19
CA LEU A 558 -18.61 -2.34 -13.73
C LEU A 558 -19.07 -0.92 -13.34
N ILE A 559 -18.45 0.11 -13.91
CA ILE A 559 -18.81 1.51 -13.67
C ILE A 559 -20.26 1.76 -14.12
N GLU A 560 -20.66 1.27 -15.30
CA GLU A 560 -22.01 1.38 -15.84
C GLU A 560 -23.06 0.77 -14.89
N GLY A 561 -22.79 -0.43 -14.37
CA GLY A 561 -23.63 -1.08 -13.37
C GLY A 561 -23.76 -0.27 -12.08
N LEU A 562 -22.67 0.34 -11.61
CA LEU A 562 -22.69 1.21 -10.43
C LEU A 562 -23.49 2.50 -10.66
N ILE A 563 -23.39 3.12 -11.85
CA ILE A 563 -24.20 4.29 -12.24
C ILE A 563 -25.69 3.95 -12.22
N ALA A 564 -26.07 2.82 -12.84
CA ALA A 564 -27.45 2.37 -12.90
C ALA A 564 -28.00 2.16 -11.49
N ARG A 565 -27.24 1.46 -10.63
CA ARG A 565 -27.65 1.19 -9.25
C ARG A 565 -27.75 2.45 -8.39
N LEU A 566 -26.82 3.39 -8.53
CA LEU A 566 -26.87 4.67 -7.83
C LEU A 566 -28.11 5.48 -8.25
N SER A 567 -28.40 5.52 -9.55
CA SER A 567 -29.58 6.22 -10.09
C SER A 567 -30.88 5.64 -9.51
N GLU A 568 -30.97 4.31 -9.39
CA GLU A 568 -32.08 3.63 -8.74
C GLU A 568 -32.21 4.01 -7.26
N CYS A 569 -31.10 3.99 -6.52
CA CYS A 569 -31.08 4.36 -5.09
C CYS A 569 -31.55 5.81 -4.87
N ILE A 570 -31.12 6.74 -5.72
CA ILE A 570 -31.56 8.15 -5.67
C ILE A 570 -33.07 8.24 -5.90
N ASN A 571 -33.61 7.53 -6.89
CA ASN A 571 -35.05 7.52 -7.16
C ASN A 571 -35.86 6.94 -5.99
N VAL A 572 -35.39 5.85 -5.38
CA VAL A 572 -36.03 5.25 -4.21
C VAL A 572 -36.03 6.22 -3.02
N ASN A 573 -34.89 6.88 -2.75
CA ASN A 573 -34.78 7.87 -1.66
C ASN A 573 -35.74 9.07 -1.89
N LYS A 574 -35.78 9.61 -3.13
CA LYS A 574 -36.74 10.67 -3.52
C LYS A 574 -38.19 10.24 -3.32
N MET A 575 -38.57 9.02 -3.69
CA MET A 575 -39.92 8.51 -3.50
C MET A 575 -40.30 8.34 -2.02
N GLN A 576 -39.35 7.93 -1.17
CA GLN A 576 -39.58 7.84 0.29
C GLN A 576 -39.77 9.24 0.91
N ALA A 577 -39.02 10.24 0.46
CA ALA A 577 -39.18 11.62 0.90
C ALA A 577 -40.57 12.19 0.57
N LEU A 578 -41.09 11.89 -0.63
CA LEU A 578 -42.46 12.27 -1.04
C LEU A 578 -43.53 11.60 -0.16
N LYS A 579 -43.34 10.33 0.21
CA LYS A 579 -44.24 9.60 1.11
C LYS A 579 -44.24 10.15 2.54
N ASN A 580 -43.11 10.68 3.00
CA ASN A 580 -42.94 11.25 4.34
C ASN A 580 -43.34 12.74 4.43
N GLY A 581 -43.92 13.32 3.38
CA GLY A 581 -44.39 14.71 3.37
C GLY A 581 -43.28 15.77 3.42
N GLN A 582 -42.03 15.39 3.13
CA GLN A 582 -40.89 16.31 3.16
C GLN A 582 -40.79 17.06 1.82
N ARG A 583 -40.65 18.40 1.86
CA ARG A 583 -40.48 19.23 0.65
C ARG A 583 -39.16 18.88 -0.05
N ILE A 584 -39.26 18.34 -1.26
CA ILE A 584 -38.15 18.25 -2.20
C ILE A 584 -38.16 19.55 -3.01
N VAL A 585 -37.06 20.31 -2.97
CA VAL A 585 -36.91 21.49 -3.83
C VAL A 585 -36.62 20.99 -5.25
N GLY A 586 -37.63 21.02 -6.12
CA GLY A 586 -37.51 20.69 -7.54
C GLY A 586 -38.83 20.16 -8.14
N THR A 587 -39.38 20.88 -9.12
CA THR A 587 -40.64 20.61 -9.84
C THR A 587 -40.72 19.19 -10.41
N LEU A 588 -41.69 18.40 -9.92
CA LEU A 588 -41.77 16.95 -10.10
C LEU A 588 -42.84 16.46 -11.11
N ALA A 589 -43.37 17.33 -12.00
CA ALA A 589 -44.63 17.00 -12.68
C ALA A 589 -44.55 16.46 -14.13
N VAL A 590 -43.38 16.34 -14.80
CA VAL A 590 -43.39 16.00 -16.26
C VAL A 590 -42.41 14.89 -16.70
N ALA A 591 -41.46 14.44 -15.88
CA ALA A 591 -40.35 13.59 -16.37
C ALA A 591 -40.39 12.10 -15.96
N ILE A 592 -41.45 11.61 -15.33
CA ILE A 592 -41.47 10.25 -14.75
C ILE A 592 -41.83 9.17 -15.80
N ASN A 593 -42.66 9.47 -16.81
CA ASN A 593 -43.07 8.46 -17.79
C ASN A 593 -42.17 8.32 -19.03
N LYS A 594 -41.23 9.25 -19.27
CA LYS A 594 -40.34 9.20 -20.46
C LYS A 594 -39.00 8.49 -20.25
N ARG A 595 -38.57 8.21 -19.00
CA ARG A 595 -37.24 7.65 -18.72
C ARG A 595 -37.21 6.15 -18.41
N GLN A 596 -38.35 5.50 -18.17
CA GLN A 596 -38.40 4.02 -18.05
C GLN A 596 -38.32 3.31 -19.41
N GLY A 597 -38.68 3.98 -20.51
CA GLY A 597 -38.54 3.44 -21.87
C GLY A 597 -37.11 3.47 -22.43
N LEU A 598 -36.22 4.33 -21.91
CA LEU A 598 -34.87 4.51 -22.46
C LEU A 598 -33.88 3.38 -22.10
N ILE A 599 -34.22 2.53 -21.12
CA ILE A 599 -33.36 1.42 -20.68
C ILE A 599 -33.65 0.12 -21.46
N ARG A 600 -34.80 0.03 -22.14
CA ARG A 600 -35.19 -1.17 -22.91
C ARG A 600 -34.82 -1.13 -24.40
N SER A 601 -34.48 0.04 -24.95
CA SER A 601 -34.22 0.22 -26.39
C SER A 601 -32.78 -0.11 -26.84
N TYR A 602 -31.86 -0.45 -25.93
CA TYR A 602 -30.44 -0.65 -26.28
C TYR A 602 -30.05 -2.08 -26.67
N CYS A 603 -31.01 -3.01 -26.84
CA CYS A 603 -30.72 -4.40 -27.19
C CYS A 603 -31.37 -4.91 -28.51
N GLN A 604 -31.91 -4.04 -29.37
CA GLN A 604 -32.42 -4.47 -30.68
C GLN A 604 -31.83 -3.65 -31.84
N ASN A 605 -30.81 -4.26 -32.45
CA ASN A 605 -30.32 -4.21 -33.83
C ASN A 605 -30.39 -2.93 -34.68
N SER A 606 -29.23 -2.74 -35.34
CA SER A 606 -28.99 -2.06 -36.61
C SER A 606 -29.94 -2.44 -37.75
N PHE A 607 -30.03 -1.51 -38.71
CA PHE A 607 -30.76 -1.51 -39.98
C PHE A 607 -32.23 -1.12 -39.94
N GLU A 608 -32.51 0.11 -40.37
CA GLU A 608 -33.71 0.37 -41.15
C GLU A 608 -33.48 1.41 -42.25
N LYS A 609 -33.92 1.00 -43.45
CA LYS A 609 -34.00 1.79 -44.68
C LYS A 609 -35.37 2.47 -44.70
N GLU A 610 -35.42 3.71 -45.19
CA GLU A 610 -36.61 4.56 -45.29
C GLU A 610 -37.83 3.90 -45.95
N LEU A 611 -39.04 4.15 -45.42
CA LEU A 611 -40.25 4.59 -46.16
C LEU A 611 -41.43 4.95 -45.21
N LYS A 612 -42.33 5.79 -45.74
CA LYS A 612 -43.30 6.71 -45.09
C LYS A 612 -44.68 6.09 -44.70
N PRO A 613 -45.58 6.83 -43.99
CA PRO A 613 -46.35 6.34 -42.84
C PRO A 613 -47.82 5.98 -43.10
N ALA A 614 -48.41 5.17 -42.20
CA ALA A 614 -49.85 5.17 -41.95
C ALA A 614 -50.20 4.69 -40.52
N THR A 615 -51.02 5.52 -39.85
CA THR A 615 -51.91 5.23 -38.70
C THR A 615 -51.27 5.01 -37.32
N VAL A 616 -51.41 6.03 -36.46
CA VAL A 616 -50.91 6.06 -35.07
C VAL A 616 -51.75 5.12 -34.18
N VAL A 617 -51.21 3.93 -33.91
CA VAL A 617 -51.48 3.14 -32.70
C VAL A 617 -50.30 3.37 -31.77
N THR A 618 -50.55 3.57 -30.48
CA THR A 618 -49.52 3.90 -29.49
C THR A 618 -48.53 2.75 -29.31
N GLU A 619 -47.24 2.95 -29.64
CA GLU A 619 -46.13 1.95 -29.55
C GLU A 619 -46.07 1.21 -28.19
N HIS A 620 -46.50 1.87 -27.12
CA HIS A 620 -46.55 1.30 -25.77
C HIS A 620 -47.58 0.16 -25.61
N GLU A 621 -48.70 0.21 -26.34
CA GLU A 621 -49.77 -0.81 -26.26
C GLU A 621 -49.41 -2.06 -27.07
N GLU A 622 -48.71 -1.90 -28.21
CA GLU A 622 -48.23 -3.00 -29.04
C GLU A 622 -47.13 -3.81 -28.35
N HIS A 623 -46.14 -3.14 -27.74
CA HIS A 623 -45.09 -3.83 -26.98
C HIS A 623 -45.62 -4.60 -25.77
N GLN A 624 -46.61 -4.04 -25.06
CA GLN A 624 -47.23 -4.72 -23.91
C GLN A 624 -48.08 -5.92 -24.35
N TYR A 625 -48.77 -5.80 -25.50
CA TYR A 625 -49.50 -6.92 -26.10
C TYR A 625 -48.55 -8.04 -26.53
N GLU A 626 -47.43 -7.72 -27.20
CA GLU A 626 -46.43 -8.70 -27.64
C GLU A 626 -45.79 -9.44 -26.45
N GLU A 627 -45.44 -8.73 -25.38
CA GLU A 627 -44.86 -9.32 -24.16
C GLU A 627 -45.84 -10.28 -23.46
N ASN A 628 -47.13 -9.92 -23.42
CA ASN A 628 -48.19 -10.78 -22.91
C ASN A 628 -48.38 -12.05 -23.76
N VAL A 629 -48.27 -11.94 -25.09
CA VAL A 629 -48.32 -13.08 -26.00
C VAL A 629 -47.12 -13.99 -25.79
N LYS A 630 -45.89 -13.44 -25.71
CA LYS A 630 -44.67 -14.19 -25.44
C LYS A 630 -44.76 -14.99 -24.14
N ASN A 631 -45.20 -14.36 -23.05
CA ASN A 631 -45.33 -15.00 -21.75
C ASN A 631 -46.33 -16.17 -21.77
N ARG A 632 -47.50 -16.01 -22.42
CA ARG A 632 -48.50 -17.08 -22.53
C ARG A 632 -47.97 -18.27 -23.32
N ILE A 633 -47.22 -18.02 -24.39
CA ILE A 633 -46.61 -19.08 -25.22
C ILE A 633 -45.54 -19.82 -24.42
N LEU A 634 -44.64 -19.11 -23.74
CA LEU A 634 -43.58 -19.70 -22.92
C LEU A 634 -44.15 -20.56 -21.78
N GLU A 635 -45.17 -20.06 -21.08
CA GLU A 635 -45.85 -20.79 -20.00
C GLU A 635 -46.47 -22.11 -20.50
N LYS A 636 -47.16 -22.10 -21.65
CA LYS A 636 -47.71 -23.32 -22.24
C LYS A 636 -46.63 -24.23 -22.82
N ALA A 637 -45.54 -23.68 -23.36
CA ALA A 637 -44.43 -24.45 -23.90
C ALA A 637 -43.75 -25.34 -22.85
N LEU A 638 -43.71 -24.91 -21.58
CA LEU A 638 -43.16 -25.70 -20.46
C LEU A 638 -43.84 -27.06 -20.27
N GLN A 639 -45.11 -27.22 -20.68
CA GLN A 639 -45.82 -28.51 -20.58
C GLN A 639 -45.31 -29.55 -21.60
N PHE A 640 -44.69 -29.09 -22.68
CA PHE A 640 -44.18 -29.94 -23.76
C PHE A 640 -42.70 -30.28 -23.61
N VAL A 641 -41.98 -29.57 -22.73
CA VAL A 641 -40.55 -29.78 -22.44
C VAL A 641 -40.19 -31.23 -22.04
N PRO A 642 -40.98 -31.96 -21.22
CA PRO A 642 -40.64 -33.34 -20.87
C PRO A 642 -40.60 -34.29 -22.09
N LYS A 643 -41.34 -33.97 -23.16
CA LYS A 643 -41.44 -34.78 -24.38
C LYS A 643 -40.49 -34.31 -25.48
N SER A 644 -40.43 -33.00 -25.74
CA SER A 644 -39.70 -32.39 -26.86
C SER A 644 -38.42 -31.64 -26.45
N GLY A 645 -38.10 -31.63 -25.15
CA GLY A 645 -36.94 -30.95 -24.61
C GLY A 645 -37.04 -29.41 -24.65
N TRP A 646 -35.93 -28.76 -24.33
CA TRP A 646 -35.80 -27.30 -24.36
C TRP A 646 -35.50 -26.83 -25.80
N SER A 647 -36.52 -26.86 -26.67
CA SER A 647 -36.36 -26.74 -28.11
C SER A 647 -37.42 -25.85 -28.76
N ILE A 648 -37.20 -25.50 -30.03
CA ILE A 648 -38.16 -24.78 -30.88
C ILE A 648 -39.46 -25.58 -31.06
N GLU A 649 -39.41 -26.91 -30.99
CA GLU A 649 -40.60 -27.78 -31.09
C GLU A 649 -41.53 -27.59 -29.88
N SER A 650 -40.97 -27.44 -28.68
CA SER A 650 -41.73 -27.14 -27.45
C SER A 650 -42.38 -25.75 -27.54
N LEU A 651 -41.66 -24.76 -28.07
CA LEU A 651 -42.20 -23.41 -28.32
C LEU A 651 -43.32 -23.42 -29.38
N SER A 652 -43.13 -24.14 -30.47
CA SER A 652 -44.13 -24.30 -31.54
C SER A 652 -45.40 -24.99 -31.04
N SER A 653 -45.23 -26.00 -30.17
CA SER A 653 -46.35 -26.70 -29.52
C SER A 653 -47.07 -25.81 -28.50
N GLY A 654 -46.32 -25.01 -27.74
CA GLY A 654 -46.85 -23.98 -26.84
C GLY A 654 -47.66 -22.91 -27.59
N ALA A 655 -47.13 -22.41 -28.72
CA ALA A 655 -47.83 -21.44 -29.56
C ALA A 655 -49.15 -22.02 -30.07
N LYS A 656 -49.13 -23.25 -30.60
CA LYS A 656 -50.34 -23.97 -31.04
C LYS A 656 -51.35 -24.15 -29.91
N ALA A 657 -50.90 -24.45 -28.69
CA ALA A 657 -51.77 -24.63 -27.53
C ALA A 657 -52.42 -23.33 -27.03
N VAL A 658 -51.80 -22.17 -27.29
CA VAL A 658 -52.37 -20.83 -27.00
C VAL A 658 -53.27 -20.34 -28.13
N GLY A 659 -53.31 -21.04 -29.27
CA GLY A 659 -54.11 -20.69 -30.45
C GLY A 659 -53.36 -19.89 -31.51
N TYR A 660 -52.03 -19.80 -31.41
CA TYR A 660 -51.17 -19.14 -32.40
C TYR A 660 -50.55 -20.14 -33.40
N PRO A 661 -50.24 -19.71 -34.64
CA PRO A 661 -49.54 -20.54 -35.61
C PRO A 661 -48.18 -21.05 -35.10
N THR A 662 -47.71 -22.19 -35.59
CA THR A 662 -46.42 -22.74 -35.16
C THR A 662 -45.24 -21.83 -35.52
N ILE A 663 -45.34 -21.04 -36.60
CA ILE A 663 -44.30 -20.08 -37.01
C ILE A 663 -44.07 -18.94 -36.01
N THR A 664 -45.00 -18.76 -35.05
CA THR A 664 -44.88 -17.78 -33.97
C THR A 664 -43.70 -18.05 -33.02
N HIS A 665 -43.05 -19.22 -33.12
CA HIS A 665 -41.76 -19.45 -32.44
C HIS A 665 -40.67 -18.45 -32.85
N GLY A 666 -40.79 -17.80 -34.02
CA GLY A 666 -39.86 -16.75 -34.47
C GLY A 666 -39.82 -15.51 -33.57
N LEU A 667 -40.76 -15.37 -32.62
CA LEU A 667 -40.71 -14.36 -31.57
C LEU A 667 -39.58 -14.60 -30.53
N PHE A 668 -38.95 -15.77 -30.54
CA PHE A 668 -37.91 -16.20 -29.60
C PHE A 668 -36.60 -16.46 -30.36
N PRO A 669 -35.74 -15.43 -30.54
CA PRO A 669 -34.56 -15.52 -31.38
C PRO A 669 -33.52 -16.54 -30.88
N ASN A 670 -33.48 -16.82 -29.57
CA ASN A 670 -32.57 -17.82 -28.99
C ASN A 670 -33.24 -19.19 -28.79
N GLY A 671 -34.48 -19.35 -29.30
CA GLY A 671 -35.24 -20.58 -29.29
C GLY A 671 -35.34 -21.20 -27.89
N GLY A 672 -34.81 -22.42 -27.73
CA GLY A 672 -34.85 -23.16 -26.46
C GLY A 672 -34.22 -22.42 -25.28
N ALA A 673 -33.25 -21.54 -25.52
CA ALA A 673 -32.60 -20.77 -24.44
C ALA A 673 -33.52 -19.71 -23.83
N ASP A 674 -34.39 -19.08 -24.62
CA ASP A 674 -35.38 -18.12 -24.12
C ASP A 674 -36.40 -18.82 -23.20
N LEU A 675 -36.76 -20.08 -23.52
CA LEU A 675 -37.62 -20.92 -22.69
C LEU A 675 -36.96 -21.29 -21.35
N VAL A 676 -35.66 -21.62 -21.38
CA VAL A 676 -34.88 -21.92 -20.17
C VAL A 676 -34.72 -20.66 -19.28
N HIS A 677 -34.46 -19.51 -19.90
CA HIS A 677 -34.34 -18.23 -19.19
C HIS A 677 -35.66 -17.85 -18.51
N TYR A 678 -36.79 -17.94 -19.23
CA TYR A 678 -38.12 -17.74 -18.68
C TYR A 678 -38.41 -18.64 -17.47
N PHE A 679 -38.10 -19.93 -17.58
CA PHE A 679 -38.28 -20.87 -16.48
C PHE A 679 -37.47 -20.48 -15.24
N ASN A 680 -36.19 -20.11 -15.42
CA ASN A 680 -35.35 -19.68 -14.31
C ASN A 680 -35.86 -18.42 -13.62
N ILE A 681 -36.31 -17.41 -14.38
CA ILE A 681 -36.93 -16.20 -13.83
C ILE A 681 -38.15 -16.56 -12.99
N LYS A 682 -39.07 -17.37 -13.53
CA LYS A 682 -40.29 -17.77 -12.82
C LYS A 682 -40.00 -18.56 -11.55
N CYS A 683 -39.00 -19.44 -11.56
CA CYS A 683 -38.56 -20.14 -10.36
C CYS A 683 -37.95 -19.21 -9.31
N ASN A 684 -37.17 -18.21 -9.72
CA ASN A 684 -36.60 -17.22 -8.81
C ASN A 684 -37.70 -16.35 -8.18
N GLU A 685 -38.65 -15.85 -8.97
CA GLU A 685 -39.82 -15.10 -8.48
C GLU A 685 -40.63 -15.91 -7.46
N LYS A 686 -40.90 -17.18 -7.78
CA LYS A 686 -41.62 -18.10 -6.88
C LYS A 686 -40.85 -18.36 -5.59
N LEU A 687 -39.53 -18.49 -5.65
CA LEU A 687 -38.68 -18.66 -4.47
C LEU A 687 -38.76 -17.43 -3.58
N VAL A 688 -38.66 -16.23 -4.15
CA VAL A 688 -38.78 -14.96 -3.42
C VAL A 688 -40.12 -14.87 -2.69
N ASP A 689 -41.22 -15.22 -3.36
CA ASP A 689 -42.55 -15.22 -2.73
C ASP A 689 -42.67 -16.25 -1.59
N GLN A 690 -42.03 -17.42 -1.72
CA GLN A 690 -41.97 -18.40 -0.64
C GLN A 690 -41.11 -17.89 0.53
N MET A 691 -39.94 -17.30 0.27
CA MET A 691 -39.04 -16.76 1.29
C MET A 691 -39.69 -15.63 2.10
N LYS A 692 -40.54 -14.79 1.48
CA LYS A 692 -41.31 -13.76 2.20
C LYS A 692 -42.27 -14.33 3.26
N SER A 693 -42.71 -15.57 3.09
CA SER A 693 -43.64 -16.25 4.00
C SER A 693 -42.98 -17.04 5.13
N TRP A 694 -41.65 -17.17 5.11
CA TRP A 694 -40.90 -17.93 6.12
C TRP A 694 -40.79 -17.17 7.45
N PRO A 695 -40.82 -17.87 8.60
CA PRO A 695 -40.84 -17.23 9.92
C PRO A 695 -39.57 -16.41 10.18
N SER A 696 -39.75 -15.14 10.56
CA SER A 696 -38.64 -14.21 10.83
C SER A 696 -37.90 -14.49 12.15
N GLU A 697 -38.38 -15.41 12.98
CA GLU A 697 -37.79 -15.72 14.29
C GLU A 697 -36.48 -16.53 14.19
N GLU A 698 -36.27 -17.29 13.12
CA GLU A 698 -35.00 -17.99 12.85
C GLU A 698 -33.83 -17.03 12.51
N LEU A 699 -34.10 -15.73 12.34
CA LEU A 699 -33.12 -14.69 12.01
C LEU A 699 -32.47 -14.02 13.23
N LYS A 700 -32.91 -14.35 14.47
CA LYS A 700 -32.45 -13.66 15.70
C LYS A 700 -31.13 -14.18 16.27
N ASP A 701 -30.80 -15.46 16.04
CA ASP A 701 -29.57 -16.05 16.55
C ASP A 701 -28.53 -16.26 15.43
N SER A 702 -27.48 -15.43 15.48
CA SER A 702 -26.25 -15.48 14.68
C SER A 702 -26.28 -14.92 13.24
N LYS A 703 -25.14 -14.32 12.87
CA LYS A 703 -24.68 -14.02 11.50
C LYS A 703 -25.17 -15.08 10.49
N VAL A 704 -25.92 -14.65 9.47
CA VAL A 704 -26.48 -15.42 8.33
C VAL A 704 -26.92 -16.85 8.69
N PRO A 705 -28.24 -17.13 8.85
CA PRO A 705 -28.69 -18.46 9.24
C PRO A 705 -28.39 -19.48 8.13
N ALA A 706 -27.41 -20.35 8.36
CA ALA A 706 -27.00 -21.41 7.41
C ALA A 706 -28.19 -22.27 6.96
N LYS A 707 -29.13 -22.52 7.88
CA LYS A 707 -30.36 -23.27 7.61
C LYS A 707 -31.31 -22.55 6.64
N PHE A 708 -31.40 -21.23 6.72
CA PHE A 708 -32.21 -20.45 5.78
C PHE A 708 -31.66 -20.58 4.36
N VAL A 709 -30.33 -20.42 4.21
CA VAL A 709 -29.66 -20.53 2.92
C VAL A 709 -29.76 -21.95 2.36
N GLU A 710 -29.58 -22.98 3.21
CA GLU A 710 -29.78 -24.38 2.84
C GLU A 710 -31.20 -24.61 2.31
N ASN A 711 -32.22 -24.16 3.05
CA ASN A 711 -33.61 -24.30 2.66
C ASN A 711 -33.91 -23.56 1.35
N ALA A 712 -33.40 -22.35 1.16
CA ALA A 712 -33.57 -21.58 -0.09
C ALA A 712 -32.98 -22.31 -1.30
N ILE A 713 -31.76 -22.84 -1.19
CA ILE A 713 -31.13 -23.62 -2.25
C ILE A 713 -31.95 -24.88 -2.55
N MET A 714 -32.34 -25.64 -1.52
CA MET A 714 -33.11 -26.87 -1.70
C MET A 714 -34.48 -26.60 -2.32
N THR A 715 -35.21 -25.60 -1.84
CA THR A 715 -36.50 -25.19 -2.40
C THR A 715 -36.36 -24.80 -3.87
N ARG A 716 -35.30 -24.08 -4.26
CA ARG A 716 -35.05 -23.71 -5.64
C ARG A 716 -34.69 -24.90 -6.53
N LEU A 717 -33.90 -25.86 -6.03
CA LEU A 717 -33.53 -27.07 -6.77
C LEU A 717 -34.72 -27.98 -7.00
N LEU A 718 -35.61 -28.13 -6.02
CA LEU A 718 -36.82 -28.94 -6.16
C LEU A 718 -37.79 -28.40 -7.23
N MET A 719 -37.70 -27.12 -7.60
CA MET A 719 -38.50 -26.59 -8.72
C MET A 719 -38.08 -27.17 -10.07
N ILE A 720 -36.86 -27.72 -10.18
CA ILE A 720 -36.33 -28.37 -11.39
C ILE A 720 -36.85 -29.80 -11.53
N ASP A 721 -37.37 -30.41 -10.45
CA ASP A 721 -37.76 -31.82 -10.41
C ASP A 721 -38.64 -32.30 -11.57
N PRO A 722 -39.69 -31.55 -12.01
CA PRO A 722 -40.52 -31.94 -13.16
C PRO A 722 -39.76 -32.04 -14.49
N TYR A 723 -38.58 -31.41 -14.57
CA TYR A 723 -37.73 -31.32 -15.75
C TYR A 723 -36.37 -31.98 -15.56
N LYS A 724 -36.16 -32.72 -14.47
CA LYS A 724 -34.86 -33.28 -14.08
C LYS A 724 -34.19 -34.10 -15.20
N SER A 725 -34.97 -34.87 -15.96
CA SER A 725 -34.47 -35.69 -17.07
C SER A 725 -33.98 -34.90 -18.29
N THR A 726 -34.50 -33.69 -18.51
CA THR A 726 -34.14 -32.83 -19.65
C THR A 726 -33.28 -31.63 -19.24
N TRP A 727 -33.09 -31.39 -17.94
CA TRP A 727 -32.32 -30.28 -17.40
C TRP A 727 -30.83 -30.25 -17.82
N PRO A 728 -30.12 -31.38 -18.00
CA PRO A 728 -28.75 -31.33 -18.55
C PRO A 728 -28.66 -30.61 -19.90
N LYS A 729 -29.69 -30.79 -20.76
CA LYS A 729 -29.79 -30.08 -22.05
C LYS A 729 -30.07 -28.58 -21.85
N ALA A 730 -30.88 -28.21 -20.86
CA ALA A 730 -31.09 -26.80 -20.49
C ALA A 730 -29.80 -26.13 -20.02
N MET A 731 -29.02 -26.82 -19.18
CA MET A 731 -27.73 -26.30 -18.71
C MET A 731 -26.75 -26.08 -19.87
N ALA A 732 -26.69 -27.01 -20.83
CA ALA A 732 -25.86 -26.85 -22.03
C ALA A 732 -26.25 -25.61 -22.87
N LEU A 733 -27.55 -25.31 -22.98
CA LEU A 733 -28.02 -24.10 -23.67
C LEU A 733 -27.62 -22.81 -22.94
N GLN A 734 -27.61 -22.82 -21.59
CA GLN A 734 -27.19 -21.68 -20.78
C GLN A 734 -25.69 -21.38 -20.91
N THR A 735 -24.86 -22.39 -21.24
CA THR A 735 -23.40 -22.24 -21.39
C THR A 735 -22.96 -21.70 -22.76
N LEU A 736 -23.88 -21.57 -23.73
CA LEU A 736 -23.55 -21.01 -25.04
C LEU A 736 -23.21 -19.51 -24.92
N PRO A 737 -22.17 -19.00 -25.60
CA PRO A 737 -21.68 -17.62 -25.42
C PRO A 737 -22.76 -16.54 -25.49
N ASN A 738 -23.71 -16.66 -26.43
CA ASN A 738 -24.80 -15.69 -26.60
C ASN A 738 -25.82 -15.69 -25.44
N ASN A 739 -25.90 -16.78 -24.66
CA ASN A 739 -26.86 -16.95 -23.57
C ASN A 739 -26.23 -16.72 -22.19
N VAL A 740 -24.90 -16.83 -22.07
CA VAL A 740 -24.15 -16.72 -20.80
C VAL A 740 -24.45 -15.42 -20.05
N PRO A 741 -24.46 -14.22 -20.67
CA PRO A 741 -24.73 -12.97 -19.94
C PRO A 741 -26.09 -12.98 -19.24
N ASN A 742 -27.15 -13.37 -19.94
CA ASN A 742 -28.52 -13.41 -19.39
C ASN A 742 -28.66 -14.49 -18.31
N CYS A 743 -28.05 -15.66 -18.51
CA CYS A 743 -28.09 -16.74 -17.54
C CYS A 743 -27.31 -16.41 -16.26
N LEU A 744 -26.16 -15.75 -16.39
CA LEU A 744 -25.34 -15.29 -15.27
C LEU A 744 -26.05 -14.19 -14.48
N ALA A 745 -26.68 -13.22 -15.17
CA ALA A 745 -27.48 -12.19 -14.51
C ALA A 745 -28.64 -12.80 -13.70
N THR A 746 -29.30 -13.82 -14.24
CA THR A 746 -30.40 -14.55 -13.55
C THR A 746 -29.89 -15.31 -12.32
N LEU A 747 -28.69 -15.92 -12.40
CA LEU A 747 -28.06 -16.62 -11.28
C LEU A 747 -27.62 -15.64 -10.19
N LEU A 748 -27.03 -14.50 -10.55
CA LEU A 748 -26.61 -13.49 -9.59
C LEU A 748 -27.81 -12.87 -8.88
N SER A 749 -28.91 -12.61 -9.60
CA SER A 749 -30.17 -12.16 -9.00
C SER A 749 -30.70 -13.16 -7.97
N LEU A 750 -30.70 -14.45 -8.29
CA LEU A 750 -31.12 -15.51 -7.36
C LEU A 750 -30.31 -15.47 -6.06
N VAL A 751 -28.99 -15.39 -6.18
CA VAL A 751 -28.07 -15.39 -5.05
C VAL A 751 -28.24 -14.12 -4.21
N ASP A 752 -28.45 -12.98 -4.87
CA ASP A 752 -28.74 -11.70 -4.21
C ASP A 752 -30.04 -11.76 -3.42
N ASP A 753 -31.10 -12.33 -3.99
CA ASP A 753 -32.38 -12.51 -3.32
C ASP A 753 -32.26 -13.40 -2.07
N ILE A 754 -31.54 -14.53 -2.17
CA ILE A 754 -31.28 -15.42 -1.02
C ILE A 754 -30.48 -14.69 0.07
N CYS A 755 -29.44 -13.94 -0.30
CA CYS A 755 -28.65 -13.15 0.65
C CYS A 755 -29.49 -12.03 1.31
N TYR A 756 -30.33 -11.35 0.55
CA TYR A 756 -31.19 -10.28 1.06
C TYR A 756 -32.21 -10.81 2.08
N HIS A 757 -32.90 -11.91 1.73
CA HIS A 757 -33.92 -12.51 2.58
C HIS A 757 -33.34 -13.29 3.78
N SER A 758 -32.09 -13.75 3.71
CA SER A 758 -31.38 -14.34 4.86
C SER A 758 -30.87 -13.30 5.88
N GLY A 759 -31.10 -12.01 5.66
CA GLY A 759 -30.73 -10.94 6.59
C GLY A 759 -29.28 -10.45 6.45
N ASP A 760 -28.58 -10.80 5.37
CA ASP A 760 -27.23 -10.26 5.13
C ASP A 760 -27.29 -8.75 4.82
N ARG A 761 -26.64 -7.95 5.67
CA ARG A 761 -26.53 -6.49 5.55
C ARG A 761 -25.11 -6.01 5.19
N SER A 762 -24.22 -6.94 4.86
CA SER A 762 -22.82 -6.63 4.61
C SER A 762 -22.67 -5.84 3.31
N VAL A 763 -21.68 -4.95 3.23
CA VAL A 763 -21.43 -4.09 2.05
C VAL A 763 -19.96 -4.01 1.62
N ASP A 764 -19.07 -4.74 2.30
CA ASP A 764 -17.61 -4.73 2.09
C ASP A 764 -17.13 -5.89 1.20
N PHE A 765 -15.82 -6.18 1.12
CA PHE A 765 -15.27 -7.31 0.34
C PHE A 765 -15.99 -8.66 0.60
N ASN A 766 -16.46 -8.87 1.84
CA ASN A 766 -17.26 -10.03 2.23
C ASN A 766 -18.61 -10.12 1.49
N TRP A 767 -19.12 -9.04 0.88
CA TRP A 767 -20.31 -9.01 0.02
C TRP A 767 -20.08 -9.79 -1.28
N TYR A 768 -18.92 -9.60 -1.92
CA TYR A 768 -18.54 -10.28 -3.17
C TYR A 768 -18.20 -11.74 -2.89
N ALA A 769 -17.38 -12.01 -1.87
CA ALA A 769 -16.98 -13.37 -1.49
C ALA A 769 -18.19 -14.28 -1.21
N ARG A 770 -19.21 -13.76 -0.51
CA ARG A 770 -20.44 -14.52 -0.21
C ARG A 770 -21.29 -14.81 -1.43
N ARG A 771 -21.45 -13.87 -2.36
CA ARG A 771 -22.23 -14.08 -3.58
C ARG A 771 -21.56 -15.05 -4.54
N VAL A 772 -20.26 -14.89 -4.76
CA VAL A 772 -19.49 -15.82 -5.59
C VAL A 772 -19.49 -17.21 -4.96
N GLY A 773 -19.30 -17.30 -3.65
CA GLY A 773 -19.40 -18.56 -2.90
C GLY A 773 -20.76 -19.22 -3.04
N LEU A 774 -21.84 -18.47 -2.78
CA LEU A 774 -23.22 -18.99 -2.85
C LEU A 774 -23.64 -19.38 -4.28
N ALA A 775 -23.23 -18.62 -5.30
CA ALA A 775 -23.42 -19.00 -6.70
C ALA A 775 -22.72 -20.31 -7.04
N GLY A 776 -21.48 -20.48 -6.57
CA GLY A 776 -20.71 -21.71 -6.72
C GLY A 776 -21.36 -22.90 -6.02
N ILE A 777 -21.84 -22.72 -4.79
CA ILE A 777 -22.57 -23.76 -4.04
C ILE A 777 -23.85 -24.15 -4.78
N TYR A 778 -24.64 -23.18 -5.24
CA TYR A 778 -25.88 -23.45 -5.97
C TYR A 778 -25.61 -24.26 -7.25
N LYS A 779 -24.64 -23.86 -8.07
CA LYS A 779 -24.31 -24.58 -9.31
C LYS A 779 -23.71 -25.96 -9.07
N ALA A 780 -22.90 -26.12 -8.03
CA ALA A 780 -22.40 -27.44 -7.62
C ALA A 780 -23.55 -28.36 -7.15
N ALA A 781 -24.47 -27.82 -6.36
CA ALA A 781 -25.64 -28.53 -5.87
C ALA A 781 -26.63 -28.86 -6.99
N GLU A 782 -26.78 -27.98 -7.99
CA GLU A 782 -27.56 -28.23 -9.20
C GLU A 782 -27.01 -29.42 -9.98
N LEU A 783 -25.69 -29.49 -10.20
CA LEU A 783 -25.04 -30.65 -10.85
C LEU A 783 -25.20 -31.93 -10.04
N PHE A 784 -25.00 -31.86 -8.72
CA PHE A 784 -25.14 -33.00 -7.82
C PHE A 784 -26.59 -33.51 -7.78
N TYR A 785 -27.57 -32.60 -7.78
CA TYR A 785 -28.99 -32.94 -7.77
C TYR A 785 -29.38 -33.80 -8.97
N LEU A 786 -28.80 -33.55 -10.14
CA LEU A 786 -29.10 -34.29 -11.37
C LEU A 786 -28.66 -35.76 -11.31
N THR A 787 -27.62 -36.07 -10.54
CA THR A 787 -27.13 -37.45 -10.35
C THR A 787 -27.70 -38.13 -9.10
N ASP A 788 -28.42 -37.38 -8.26
CA ASP A 788 -29.00 -37.89 -7.02
C ASP A 788 -30.25 -38.75 -7.27
N SER A 789 -30.18 -39.99 -6.79
CA SER A 789 -31.27 -40.99 -6.79
C SER A 789 -31.76 -41.36 -5.38
N SER A 790 -31.31 -40.63 -4.36
CA SER A 790 -31.72 -40.86 -2.97
C SER A 790 -33.16 -40.42 -2.71
N SER A 791 -33.81 -41.06 -1.72
CA SER A 791 -35.16 -40.69 -1.27
C SER A 791 -35.20 -39.23 -0.81
N GLU A 792 -36.18 -38.49 -1.32
CA GLU A 792 -36.39 -37.06 -1.01
C GLU A 792 -35.16 -36.16 -1.24
N SER A 793 -34.21 -36.58 -2.08
CA SER A 793 -32.96 -35.86 -2.35
C SER A 793 -32.12 -35.57 -1.09
N THR A 794 -32.13 -36.52 -0.15
CA THR A 794 -31.39 -36.44 1.12
C THR A 794 -29.89 -36.27 0.89
N SER A 795 -29.32 -36.95 -0.12
CA SER A 795 -27.90 -36.80 -0.47
C SER A 795 -27.58 -35.38 -0.95
N THR A 796 -28.45 -34.78 -1.77
CA THR A 796 -28.30 -33.37 -2.22
C THR A 796 -28.37 -32.40 -1.04
N ARG A 797 -29.31 -32.59 -0.11
CA ARG A 797 -29.42 -31.77 1.10
C ARG A 797 -28.14 -31.83 1.94
N ASN A 798 -27.61 -33.04 2.16
CA ASN A 798 -26.35 -33.23 2.88
C ASN A 798 -25.16 -32.58 2.17
N PHE A 799 -25.11 -32.65 0.83
CA PHE A 799 -24.10 -31.98 0.03
C PHE A 799 -24.16 -30.46 0.19
N VAL A 800 -25.34 -29.86 0.09
CA VAL A 800 -25.55 -28.41 0.29
C VAL A 800 -25.13 -27.99 1.69
N ALA A 801 -25.58 -28.70 2.74
CA ALA A 801 -25.21 -28.42 4.12
C ALA A 801 -23.68 -28.50 4.35
N SER A 802 -23.01 -29.49 3.72
CA SER A 802 -21.55 -29.63 3.78
C SER A 802 -20.84 -28.44 3.11
N ARG A 803 -21.27 -28.04 1.92
CA ARG A 803 -20.68 -26.92 1.18
C ARG A 803 -20.88 -25.58 1.87
N ILE A 804 -22.04 -25.37 2.51
CA ILE A 804 -22.28 -24.17 3.34
C ILE A 804 -21.33 -24.14 4.55
N ARG A 805 -21.12 -25.29 5.21
CA ARG A 805 -20.16 -25.40 6.32
C ARG A 805 -18.73 -25.11 5.87
N ASP A 806 -18.31 -25.65 4.74
CA ASP A 806 -16.99 -25.38 4.14
C ASP A 806 -16.79 -23.88 3.89
N ALA A 807 -17.81 -23.21 3.33
CA ALA A 807 -17.77 -21.76 3.09
C ALA A 807 -17.67 -20.94 4.40
N GLN A 808 -18.34 -21.37 5.47
CA GLN A 808 -18.24 -20.73 6.79
C GLN A 808 -16.84 -20.89 7.41
N LEU A 809 -16.21 -22.05 7.24
CA LEU A 809 -14.84 -22.29 7.69
C LEU A 809 -13.84 -21.41 6.93
N ILE A 810 -13.99 -21.29 5.62
CA ILE A 810 -13.18 -20.41 4.78
C ILE A 810 -13.37 -18.95 5.20
N GLN A 811 -14.61 -18.50 5.41
CA GLN A 811 -14.89 -17.14 5.88
C GLN A 811 -14.27 -16.87 7.27
N THR A 812 -14.28 -17.86 8.16
CA THR A 812 -13.67 -17.75 9.49
C THR A 812 -12.15 -17.64 9.38
N ALA A 813 -11.52 -18.42 8.49
CA ALA A 813 -10.09 -18.32 8.20
C ALA A 813 -9.70 -16.96 7.58
N LEU A 814 -10.51 -16.43 6.66
CA LEU A 814 -10.32 -15.11 6.06
C LEU A 814 -10.45 -13.97 7.09
N ASN A 815 -11.31 -14.12 8.10
CA ASN A 815 -11.50 -13.14 9.16
C ASN A 815 -10.37 -13.17 10.23
N LEU A 816 -9.65 -14.28 10.37
CA LEU A 816 -8.56 -14.43 11.34
C LEU A 816 -7.21 -13.88 10.83
N ASN A 817 -7.03 -13.78 9.51
CA ASN A 817 -5.83 -13.21 8.87
C ASN A 817 -6.18 -12.62 7.49
N PRO A 818 -6.66 -11.36 7.42
CA PRO A 818 -7.15 -10.79 6.17
C PRO A 818 -6.06 -10.50 5.13
N VAL A 819 -4.78 -10.45 5.51
CA VAL A 819 -3.69 -9.93 4.66
C VAL A 819 -2.74 -11.01 4.11
N SER A 820 -2.56 -12.14 4.80
CA SER A 820 -1.59 -13.18 4.38
C SER A 820 -2.19 -14.34 3.59
N ALA A 821 -3.50 -14.57 3.71
CA ALA A 821 -4.13 -15.77 3.14
C ALA A 821 -4.85 -15.53 1.81
N ALA A 822 -5.09 -14.28 1.38
CA ALA A 822 -5.94 -13.99 0.24
C ALA A 822 -5.48 -14.65 -1.09
N PRO A 823 -4.19 -14.60 -1.51
CA PRO A 823 -3.77 -15.17 -2.79
C PRO A 823 -3.82 -16.71 -2.79
N GLN A 824 -3.37 -17.34 -1.70
CA GLN A 824 -3.31 -18.80 -1.58
C GLN A 824 -4.72 -19.39 -1.37
N THR A 825 -5.61 -18.68 -0.67
CA THR A 825 -6.99 -19.11 -0.42
C THR A 825 -7.90 -18.82 -1.61
N LEU A 826 -7.67 -17.75 -2.38
CA LEU A 826 -8.30 -17.55 -3.69
C LEU A 826 -7.86 -18.63 -4.67
N THR A 827 -6.58 -18.97 -4.70
CA THR A 827 -6.08 -20.10 -5.51
C THR A 827 -6.69 -21.43 -5.05
N ALA A 828 -6.85 -21.65 -3.75
CA ALA A 828 -7.51 -22.83 -3.18
C ALA A 828 -9.02 -22.86 -3.47
N ALA A 829 -9.71 -21.73 -3.39
CA ALA A 829 -11.13 -21.60 -3.74
C ALA A 829 -11.35 -21.76 -5.26
N PHE A 830 -10.41 -21.27 -6.07
CA PHE A 830 -10.42 -21.40 -7.53
C PHE A 830 -10.07 -22.82 -7.98
N THR A 831 -9.10 -23.48 -7.34
CA THR A 831 -8.83 -24.92 -7.55
C THR A 831 -9.96 -25.79 -7.04
N THR A 832 -10.60 -25.43 -5.93
CA THR A 832 -11.79 -26.12 -5.43
C THR A 832 -12.97 -25.89 -6.37
N ALA A 833 -13.18 -24.69 -6.90
CA ALA A 833 -14.17 -24.41 -7.95
C ALA A 833 -13.86 -25.19 -9.23
N LYS A 834 -12.59 -25.26 -9.66
CA LYS A 834 -12.13 -26.06 -10.81
C LYS A 834 -12.36 -27.55 -10.60
N ASN A 835 -12.13 -28.06 -9.39
CA ASN A 835 -12.39 -29.44 -9.00
C ASN A 835 -13.90 -29.74 -8.90
N ILE A 836 -14.69 -28.80 -8.39
CA ILE A 836 -16.16 -28.87 -8.32
C ILE A 836 -16.79 -28.83 -9.73
N LEU A 837 -16.19 -28.09 -10.66
CA LEU A 837 -16.60 -28.02 -12.07
C LEU A 837 -16.14 -29.21 -12.92
N GLY A 838 -15.47 -30.21 -12.34
CA GLY A 838 -15.09 -31.43 -13.04
C GLY A 838 -14.01 -31.25 -14.12
N MET A 839 -13.29 -30.13 -14.13
CA MET A 839 -12.31 -29.82 -15.19
C MET A 839 -10.98 -30.61 -15.11
N ASN A 840 -10.89 -31.63 -14.25
CA ASN A 840 -9.74 -32.52 -14.12
C ASN A 840 -9.94 -33.91 -14.73
N THR A 841 -11.05 -34.18 -15.43
CA THR A 841 -11.31 -35.49 -16.08
C THR A 841 -11.20 -35.47 -17.60
N LEU A 842 -10.55 -34.48 -18.19
CA LEU A 842 -10.11 -34.54 -19.59
C LEU A 842 -8.58 -34.66 -19.61
N LYS A 843 -8.11 -35.91 -19.57
CA LYS A 843 -6.83 -36.31 -20.15
C LYS A 843 -7.08 -36.83 -21.55
#